data_AF-A0AAN7M4M9-F1
#
_entry.id   AF-A0AAN7M4M9-F1
#
_cell.length_a   1.000
_cell.length_b   1.000
_cell.length_c   1.000
_cell.angle_alpha   90.00
_cell.angle_beta   90.00
_cell.angle_gamma   90.00
#
_symmetry.space_group_name_H-M   'P 1'
#
loop_
_entity.id
_entity.type
_entity.pdbx_description
1 polymer ?
#
loop_
_entity_poly.entity_id
_entity_poly.type
_entity_poly.pdbx_seq_one_letter_code
_entity_poly.pdbx_strand_id
1 'polypeptide(L)'
;MTSTAGQVIRCRAAVAWEAGKPLVIEEVEVAPPQAMEVRLKILYTSLCHTDVYFWEAKGQTPVFPRIFGHEASGIVESVGEGVTELQPGDHVLPVFTGECKECRHCKSDESNMCDLLRINTDRGVMLNDGKTRFSIKGQPIYHFVGTSTFSEYTVVHVGCLARINPEAPLDKVCVLSCGISTGLGATLNVAKPSKGSSVAIFGLGAVGLAAAEGARIAGASRIIGVDLNPKRFEEAKKFGVTEFVNPKDHDKPVQEVIAEMTNGGVDRSVECTGNINAMISAFECVHDGWGVAVLVGVPNKDDAFKTHPMNLLNERTLKGTFFGNYKPRTDLPSVVEKYMNKELELEKFITHEATFSEINKAFDYMLAGEGLRSAVAWEAGKPLVIEEVEVAPPQAMEVRLKILFTALCHTDVYFWEAKGQTPVFPRIFGHEAAGIVESVGEGVTELKPGDHVLPVFTGECKECRHCRSEESNMCDLLRINTDRGVMLNDGKSRFSIKGKPIYHFVGTSTFSEYTVVHVGCLAKINPEAPLDKVCILSCGVSTGLGATLNVAKPKKGSTVAIFGLGAVGLSAAEGARIAGASRIIGVDLNPSRFDAAKKFGVTEFVNPKDYDRPVQEVIAEMTGGGVDRSVECTGNINAMISAFECVHDGWGVAVLVGVPNKDDAFKTHPMNLLNEKTLKGTFFGNYKPRTDLPSVVEMYMNKELELEKFITHEVSLQDINKAFDYMLKGESLRCIIRMDA
;
A
#
# COMPACT_ATOMS: atom_id res chain seq x y z
N MET A 1 39.06 2.42 20.01
CA MET A 1 38.69 3.11 18.76
C MET A 1 39.38 4.48 18.77
N THR A 2 39.98 4.90 17.67
CA THR A 2 40.53 6.26 17.53
C THR A 2 39.41 7.29 17.69
N SER A 3 39.62 8.29 18.54
CA SER A 3 38.63 9.35 18.78
C SER A 3 38.38 10.15 17.50
N THR A 4 37.12 10.32 17.12
CA THR A 4 36.68 11.16 15.99
C THR A 4 36.53 12.63 16.36
N ALA A 5 36.73 12.99 17.64
CA ALA A 5 36.63 14.35 18.14
C ALA A 5 37.62 15.29 17.42
N GLY A 6 37.13 16.46 16.99
CA GLY A 6 37.91 17.45 16.25
C GLY A 6 38.24 17.08 14.79
N GLN A 7 37.82 15.90 14.32
CA GLN A 7 38.03 15.44 12.95
C GLN A 7 36.73 15.52 12.14
N VAL A 8 36.83 15.60 10.81
CA VAL A 8 35.68 15.41 9.91
C VAL A 8 35.26 13.94 9.94
N ILE A 9 33.96 13.68 10.04
CA ILE A 9 33.38 12.33 9.92
C ILE A 9 32.81 12.16 8.51
N ARG A 10 33.02 11.01 7.89
CA ARG A 10 32.28 10.59 6.69
C ARG A 10 31.22 9.59 7.08
N CYS A 11 29.97 9.86 6.71
CA CYS A 11 28.84 9.00 7.05
C CYS A 11 27.73 9.10 6.01
N ARG A 12 26.73 8.21 6.11
CA ARG A 12 25.57 8.24 5.22
C ARG A 12 24.58 9.31 5.65
N ALA A 13 24.03 10.04 4.69
CA ALA A 13 22.91 10.94 4.87
C ALA A 13 21.95 10.87 3.68
N ALA A 14 20.67 11.16 3.93
CA ALA A 14 19.67 11.28 2.88
C ALA A 14 19.61 12.73 2.42
N VAL A 15 20.19 13.01 1.26
CA VAL A 15 20.31 14.35 0.70
C VAL A 15 19.17 14.61 -0.27
N ALA A 16 18.41 15.68 -0.03
CA ALA A 16 17.51 16.24 -1.00
C ALA A 16 18.30 17.17 -1.92
N TRP A 17 18.44 16.79 -3.19
CA TRP A 17 19.10 17.62 -4.19
C TRP A 17 18.16 18.65 -4.80
N GLU A 18 16.87 18.32 -4.88
CA GLU A 18 15.83 19.13 -5.51
C GLU A 18 14.50 18.93 -4.78
N ALA A 19 13.60 19.91 -4.90
CA ALA A 19 12.28 19.84 -4.31
C ALA A 19 11.44 18.70 -4.90
N GLY A 20 10.78 17.92 -4.03
CA GLY A 20 9.88 16.83 -4.42
C GLY A 20 10.54 15.65 -5.14
N LYS A 21 11.87 15.62 -5.24
CA LYS A 21 12.62 14.49 -5.81
C LYS A 21 13.03 13.51 -4.72
N PRO A 22 13.06 12.20 -4.99
CA PRO A 22 13.52 11.21 -4.02
C PRO A 22 14.86 11.61 -3.39
N LEU A 23 14.97 11.40 -2.08
CA LEU A 23 16.21 11.61 -1.35
C LEU A 23 17.27 10.62 -1.84
N VAL A 24 18.50 11.08 -1.98
CA VAL A 24 19.63 10.23 -2.38
C VAL A 24 20.48 9.93 -1.16
N ILE A 25 20.76 8.65 -0.91
CA ILE A 25 21.69 8.25 0.15
C ILE A 25 23.11 8.52 -0.33
N GLU A 26 23.75 9.53 0.26
CA GLU A 26 25.10 9.98 -0.08
C GLU A 26 26.06 9.75 1.09
N GLU A 27 27.35 9.59 0.79
CA GLU A 27 28.41 9.76 1.79
C GLU A 27 28.72 11.26 1.94
N VAL A 28 28.42 11.82 3.11
CA VAL A 28 28.62 13.24 3.44
C VAL A 28 29.76 13.43 4.42
N GLU A 29 30.43 14.57 4.34
CA GLU A 29 31.44 15.03 5.28
C GLU A 29 30.78 15.90 6.36
N VAL A 30 30.86 15.47 7.62
CA VAL A 30 30.34 16.18 8.80
C VAL A 30 31.49 16.81 9.57
N ALA A 31 31.58 18.13 9.51
CA ALA A 31 32.57 18.92 10.22
C ALA A 31 32.48 18.73 11.76
N PRO A 32 33.59 18.89 12.51
CA PRO A 32 33.54 18.90 13.96
C PRO A 32 32.69 20.06 14.49
N PRO A 33 32.11 19.92 15.70
CA PRO A 33 31.32 20.99 16.31
C PRO A 33 32.22 22.18 16.69
N GLN A 34 31.74 23.40 16.45
CA GLN A 34 32.37 24.64 16.91
C GLN A 34 31.81 25.08 18.28
N ALA A 35 32.15 26.30 18.72
CA ALA A 35 31.66 26.85 19.99
C ALA A 35 30.13 26.74 20.13
N MET A 36 29.68 26.24 21.28
CA MET A 36 28.27 26.00 21.62
C MET A 36 27.52 25.01 20.71
N GLU A 37 28.25 24.25 19.89
CA GLU A 37 27.72 23.19 19.04
C GLU A 37 28.07 21.81 19.60
N VAL A 38 27.26 20.83 19.23
CA VAL A 38 27.41 19.43 19.64
C VAL A 38 27.21 18.56 18.43
N ARG A 39 28.10 17.59 18.22
CA ARG A 39 27.96 16.58 17.18
C ARG A 39 27.37 15.31 17.78
N LEU A 40 26.32 14.82 17.14
CA LEU A 40 25.54 13.66 17.57
C LEU A 40 25.77 12.51 16.61
N LYS A 41 25.80 11.30 17.16
CA LYS A 41 25.49 10.08 16.41
C LYS A 41 23.99 9.84 16.50
N ILE A 42 23.29 9.97 15.38
CA ILE A 42 21.86 9.65 15.31
C ILE A 42 21.70 8.14 15.24
N LEU A 43 20.84 7.59 16.09
CA LEU A 43 20.54 6.15 16.09
C LEU A 43 19.17 5.87 15.48
N TYR A 44 18.18 6.73 15.77
CA TYR A 44 16.84 6.63 15.21
C TYR A 44 16.33 8.02 14.86
N THR A 45 15.59 8.10 13.76
CA THR A 45 14.91 9.31 13.31
C THR A 45 13.54 8.95 12.78
N SER A 46 12.53 9.74 13.15
CA SER A 46 11.18 9.66 12.58
C SER A 46 10.97 10.77 11.54
N LEU A 47 9.92 10.59 10.75
CA LEU A 47 9.49 11.49 9.69
C LEU A 47 8.10 12.01 10.03
N CYS A 48 7.83 13.30 9.78
CA CYS A 48 6.48 13.82 9.84
C CYS A 48 6.14 14.74 8.66
N HIS A 49 4.90 15.22 8.63
CA HIS A 49 4.39 16.07 7.54
C HIS A 49 5.21 17.36 7.34
N THR A 50 5.89 17.85 8.39
CA THR A 50 6.80 19.00 8.27
C THR A 50 7.93 18.71 7.29
N ASP A 51 8.60 17.55 7.38
CA ASP A 51 9.70 17.24 6.46
C ASP A 51 9.20 17.14 5.01
N VAL A 52 8.03 16.52 4.79
CA VAL A 52 7.39 16.41 3.47
C VAL A 52 7.04 17.78 2.90
N TYR A 53 6.39 18.64 3.69
CA TYR A 53 5.99 19.97 3.25
C TYR A 53 7.17 20.82 2.77
N PHE A 54 8.28 20.80 3.53
CA PHE A 54 9.50 21.52 3.16
C PHE A 54 10.27 20.84 2.01
N TRP A 55 10.23 19.51 1.93
CA TRP A 55 10.81 18.74 0.83
C TRP A 55 10.12 19.05 -0.50
N GLU A 56 8.79 19.21 -0.53
CA GLU A 56 8.05 19.63 -1.72
C GLU A 56 8.26 21.11 -2.09
N ALA A 57 8.81 21.92 -1.17
CA ALA A 57 9.03 23.36 -1.29
C ALA A 57 7.75 24.16 -1.67
N LYS A 58 6.58 23.71 -1.22
CA LYS A 58 5.30 24.37 -1.52
C LYS A 58 5.17 25.69 -0.73
N GLY A 59 5.14 26.82 -1.44
CA GLY A 59 4.85 28.13 -0.84
C GLY A 59 5.99 28.75 -0.03
N GLN A 60 7.22 28.25 -0.21
CA GLN A 60 8.41 28.69 0.53
C GLN A 60 9.60 28.92 -0.40
N THR A 61 10.62 29.61 0.11
CA THR A 61 11.89 29.77 -0.63
C THR A 61 12.66 28.44 -0.61
N PRO A 62 12.89 27.80 -1.77
CA PRO A 62 13.59 26.52 -1.81
C PRO A 62 15.07 26.69 -1.44
N VAL A 63 15.57 25.83 -0.55
CA VAL A 63 16.99 25.79 -0.15
C VAL A 63 17.47 24.35 -0.30
N PHE A 64 18.24 24.11 -1.36
CA PHE A 64 18.80 22.82 -1.74
C PHE A 64 20.25 23.00 -2.23
N PRO A 65 21.12 21.97 -2.13
CA PRO A 65 20.86 20.67 -1.53
C PRO A 65 20.81 20.73 0.00
N ARG A 66 20.01 19.87 0.64
CA ARG A 66 19.73 19.91 2.08
C ARG A 66 19.54 18.51 2.66
N ILE A 67 19.86 18.35 3.94
CA ILE A 67 19.49 17.17 4.74
C ILE A 67 18.30 17.55 5.63
N PHE A 68 17.18 16.84 5.49
CA PHE A 68 15.96 17.02 6.29
C PHE A 68 16.02 16.26 7.62
N GLY A 69 14.88 16.16 8.32
CA GLY A 69 14.76 15.45 9.59
C GLY A 69 14.90 16.37 10.80
N HIS A 70 13.94 16.28 11.69
CA HIS A 70 13.90 17.05 12.94
C HIS A 70 13.35 16.27 14.14
N GLU A 71 13.10 14.98 13.95
CA GLU A 71 12.66 14.08 14.99
C GLU A 71 13.66 12.94 15.10
N ALA A 72 14.46 12.93 16.16
CA ALA A 72 15.47 11.90 16.34
C ALA A 72 15.82 11.70 17.80
N SER A 73 16.60 10.64 18.01
CA SER A 73 17.30 10.33 19.23
C SER A 73 18.72 9.90 18.88
N GLY A 74 19.67 10.29 19.73
CA GLY A 74 21.07 10.03 19.45
C GLY A 74 21.94 10.09 20.69
N ILE A 75 23.22 9.87 20.47
CA ILE A 75 24.25 9.90 21.49
C ILE A 75 25.23 11.01 21.12
N VAL A 76 25.63 11.83 22.09
CA VAL A 76 26.67 12.84 21.90
C VAL A 76 27.97 12.15 21.52
N GLU A 77 28.54 12.52 20.36
CA GLU A 77 29.84 12.03 19.92
C GLU A 77 30.97 12.97 20.36
N SER A 78 30.80 14.27 20.14
CA SER A 78 31.74 15.30 20.60
C SER A 78 31.03 16.63 20.84
N VAL A 79 31.65 17.47 21.66
CA VAL A 79 31.16 18.80 22.00
C VAL A 79 32.20 19.84 21.59
N GLY A 80 31.72 21.01 21.17
CA GLY A 80 32.60 22.14 20.87
C GLY A 80 32.87 23.02 22.09
N GLU A 81 33.64 24.08 21.89
CA GLU A 81 34.05 25.01 22.95
C GLU A 81 32.84 25.62 23.69
N GLY A 82 32.92 25.75 25.02
CA GLY A 82 31.87 26.38 25.84
C GLY A 82 30.69 25.49 26.20
N VAL A 83 30.55 24.30 25.61
CA VAL A 83 29.57 23.30 26.03
C VAL A 83 30.02 22.65 27.33
N THR A 84 29.19 22.74 28.38
CA THR A 84 29.53 22.25 29.73
C THR A 84 28.48 21.31 30.31
N GLU A 85 27.26 21.34 29.77
CA GLU A 85 26.09 20.60 30.21
C GLU A 85 25.96 19.19 29.58
N LEU A 86 26.71 18.93 28.51
CA LEU A 86 26.71 17.69 27.75
C LEU A 86 28.14 17.20 27.58
N GLN A 87 28.29 15.87 27.52
CA GLN A 87 29.56 15.20 27.27
C GLN A 87 29.38 14.02 26.30
N PRO A 88 30.46 13.57 25.62
CA PRO A 88 30.41 12.34 24.83
C PRO A 88 29.80 11.17 25.59
N GLY A 89 28.85 10.47 24.97
CA GLY A 89 28.10 9.37 25.57
C GLY A 89 26.73 9.75 26.15
N ASP A 90 26.42 11.03 26.34
CA ASP A 90 25.09 11.44 26.79
C ASP A 90 24.02 11.11 25.74
N HIS A 91 22.88 10.57 26.18
CA HIS A 91 21.71 10.34 25.34
C HIS A 91 20.89 11.62 25.22
N VAL A 92 20.53 11.99 24.01
CA VAL A 92 19.87 13.28 23.74
C VAL A 92 18.78 13.20 22.68
N LEU A 93 17.83 14.14 22.76
CA LEU A 93 16.87 14.46 21.71
C LEU A 93 17.21 15.83 21.10
N PRO A 94 17.54 15.92 19.80
CA PRO A 94 17.59 17.19 19.08
C PRO A 94 16.17 17.72 18.82
N VAL A 95 15.97 19.01 19.13
CA VAL A 95 14.70 19.70 18.97
C VAL A 95 14.89 20.91 18.06
N PHE A 96 13.98 21.15 17.11
CA PHE A 96 14.04 22.22 16.11
C PHE A 96 13.91 23.66 16.68
N THR A 97 13.66 23.78 17.97
CA THR A 97 13.68 25.02 18.75
C THR A 97 14.54 24.79 19.99
N GLY A 98 15.10 25.86 20.57
CA GLY A 98 16.04 25.73 21.68
C GLY A 98 15.73 26.56 22.91
N GLU A 99 16.60 26.43 23.89
CA GLU A 99 16.58 27.10 25.19
C GLU A 99 17.99 27.59 25.53
N CYS A 100 18.26 28.89 25.30
CA CYS A 100 19.57 29.48 25.60
C CYS A 100 19.77 29.83 27.08
N LYS A 101 18.72 29.74 27.91
CA LYS A 101 18.67 30.11 29.34
C LYS A 101 18.93 31.60 29.67
N GLU A 102 19.40 32.39 28.72
CA GLU A 102 19.78 33.78 28.97
C GLU A 102 18.78 34.83 28.50
N CYS A 103 18.03 34.57 27.43
CA CYS A 103 17.09 35.54 26.88
C CYS A 103 15.84 35.72 27.77
N ARG A 104 15.09 36.81 27.56
CA ARG A 104 13.89 37.14 28.34
C ARG A 104 12.84 36.03 28.29
N HIS A 105 12.72 35.34 27.17
CA HIS A 105 11.76 34.23 27.00
C HIS A 105 12.20 33.02 27.83
N CYS A 106 13.48 32.65 27.78
CA CYS A 106 13.98 31.51 28.57
C CYS A 106 13.93 31.76 30.08
N LYS A 107 14.13 33.00 30.52
CA LYS A 107 14.02 33.42 31.93
C LYS A 107 12.58 33.56 32.42
N SER A 108 11.60 33.59 31.53
CA SER A 108 10.17 33.66 31.87
C SER A 108 9.58 32.27 32.03
N ASP A 109 8.69 32.08 33.00
CA ASP A 109 7.92 30.84 33.17
C ASP A 109 6.71 30.77 32.22
N GLU A 110 6.41 31.85 31.50
CA GLU A 110 5.24 31.96 30.62
C GLU A 110 5.56 31.61 29.15
N SER A 111 6.84 31.45 28.79
CA SER A 111 7.26 31.32 27.39
C SER A 111 8.35 30.28 27.18
N ASN A 112 8.27 29.57 26.05
CA ASN A 112 9.33 28.70 25.54
C ASN A 112 9.96 29.21 24.23
N MET A 113 9.70 30.47 23.88
CA MET A 113 10.04 31.05 22.56
C MET A 113 11.42 31.74 22.57
N CYS A 114 12.49 30.97 22.76
CA CYS A 114 13.85 31.50 22.87
C CYS A 114 14.26 32.47 21.75
N ASP A 115 14.72 33.68 22.08
CA ASP A 115 15.10 34.69 21.07
C ASP A 115 16.22 34.22 20.13
N LEU A 116 17.18 33.45 20.65
CA LEU A 116 18.37 33.03 19.92
C LEU A 116 18.15 31.76 19.08
N LEU A 117 17.44 30.78 19.67
CA LEU A 117 17.36 29.41 19.16
C LEU A 117 15.95 29.01 18.73
N ARG A 118 14.99 29.95 18.69
CA ARG A 118 13.68 29.71 18.08
C ARG A 118 13.86 29.22 16.64
N ILE A 119 12.92 28.38 16.22
CA ILE A 119 12.87 27.87 14.86
C ILE A 119 13.02 29.01 13.83
N ASN A 120 13.85 28.77 12.83
CA ASN A 120 13.96 29.62 11.65
C ASN A 120 14.01 28.70 10.43
N THR A 121 12.95 28.76 9.63
CA THR A 121 12.71 27.89 8.49
C THR A 121 13.58 28.22 7.29
N ASP A 122 14.08 29.46 7.22
CA ASP A 122 14.97 29.95 6.16
C ASP A 122 16.45 29.68 6.48
N ARG A 123 16.77 29.39 7.74
CA ARG A 123 18.15 29.17 8.19
C ARG A 123 18.65 27.77 7.81
N GLY A 124 19.56 27.72 6.83
CA GLY A 124 20.27 26.50 6.42
C GLY A 124 21.67 26.31 7.02
N VAL A 125 22.11 27.17 7.94
CA VAL A 125 23.50 27.26 8.42
C VAL A 125 23.56 27.42 9.94
N MET A 126 24.74 27.18 10.52
CA MET A 126 24.98 27.38 11.95
C MET A 126 25.04 28.87 12.30
N LEU A 127 24.63 29.23 13.52
CA LEU A 127 24.60 30.62 14.00
C LEU A 127 25.99 31.23 14.16
N ASN A 128 26.98 30.43 14.55
CA ASN A 128 28.29 30.93 14.98
C ASN A 128 29.09 31.53 13.82
N ASP A 129 29.08 30.89 12.65
CA ASP A 129 29.90 31.27 11.50
C ASP A 129 29.12 31.43 10.19
N GLY A 130 27.81 31.21 10.20
CA GLY A 130 26.97 31.28 9.00
C GLY A 130 27.30 30.21 7.97
N LYS A 131 27.93 29.09 8.36
CA LYS A 131 28.31 27.99 7.46
C LYS A 131 27.55 26.71 7.76
N THR A 132 27.54 25.79 6.80
CA THR A 132 27.04 24.43 7.02
C THR A 132 28.05 23.62 7.82
N ARG A 133 27.61 22.46 8.33
CA ARG A 133 28.51 21.42 8.87
C ARG A 133 28.56 20.19 7.97
N PHE A 134 27.76 20.17 6.92
CA PHE A 134 27.72 19.12 5.91
C PHE A 134 28.34 19.62 4.61
N SER A 135 29.13 18.76 3.98
CA SER A 135 29.61 18.94 2.61
C SER A 135 29.73 17.63 1.84
N ILE A 136 29.69 17.70 0.51
CA ILE A 136 30.09 16.61 -0.39
C ILE A 136 31.17 17.17 -1.30
N LYS A 137 32.41 16.66 -1.19
CA LYS A 137 33.55 17.12 -2.01
C LYS A 137 33.73 18.66 -1.97
N GLY A 138 33.54 19.26 -0.80
CA GLY A 138 33.61 20.71 -0.61
C GLY A 138 32.36 21.51 -1.01
N GLN A 139 31.36 20.89 -1.65
CA GLN A 139 30.06 21.54 -1.88
C GLN A 139 29.24 21.53 -0.58
N PRO A 140 28.79 22.68 -0.07
CA PRO A 140 28.00 22.74 1.15
C PRO A 140 26.61 22.12 0.97
N ILE A 141 26.17 21.33 1.97
CA ILE A 141 24.80 20.81 2.08
C ILE A 141 24.13 21.50 3.25
N TYR A 142 22.95 22.10 3.02
CA TYR A 142 22.27 22.92 4.01
C TYR A 142 21.63 22.09 5.12
N HIS A 143 21.60 22.68 6.31
CA HIS A 143 20.84 22.17 7.44
C HIS A 143 19.35 22.42 7.28
N PHE A 144 18.55 21.65 8.02
CA PHE A 144 17.11 21.82 8.16
C PHE A 144 16.74 22.09 9.61
N VAL A 145 16.08 23.23 9.86
CA VAL A 145 15.53 23.69 11.16
C VAL A 145 16.48 23.53 12.37
N GLY A 146 17.78 23.49 12.13
CA GLY A 146 18.82 23.33 13.15
C GLY A 146 19.05 21.91 13.66
N THR A 147 18.50 20.88 13.01
CA THR A 147 18.57 19.47 13.45
C THR A 147 19.19 18.54 12.40
N SER A 148 18.67 18.53 11.17
CA SER A 148 19.17 17.73 10.04
C SER A 148 19.39 16.24 10.37
N THR A 149 18.35 15.57 10.88
CA THR A 149 18.49 14.23 11.49
C THR A 149 18.47 13.08 10.49
N PHE A 150 18.22 13.32 9.21
CA PHE A 150 18.37 12.30 8.16
C PHE A 150 19.85 12.11 7.77
N SER A 151 20.68 11.84 8.77
CA SER A 151 22.11 11.59 8.67
C SER A 151 22.57 10.78 9.88
N GLU A 152 23.52 9.87 9.70
CA GLU A 152 24.11 9.09 10.81
C GLU A 152 24.81 9.99 11.83
N TYR A 153 25.33 11.14 11.40
CA TYR A 153 25.85 12.19 12.29
C TYR A 153 25.30 13.56 11.92
N THR A 154 25.02 14.39 12.91
CA THR A 154 24.60 15.79 12.71
C THR A 154 25.25 16.71 13.73
N VAL A 155 25.25 18.01 13.47
CA VAL A 155 25.76 19.04 14.38
C VAL A 155 24.65 20.03 14.71
N VAL A 156 24.40 20.21 16.01
CA VAL A 156 23.26 20.97 16.55
C VAL A 156 23.76 21.95 17.61
N HIS A 157 23.07 23.07 17.80
CA HIS A 157 23.36 23.99 18.92
C HIS A 157 23.02 23.31 20.24
N VAL A 158 23.88 23.42 21.25
CA VAL A 158 23.68 22.78 22.57
C VAL A 158 22.34 23.15 23.21
N GLY A 159 21.87 24.39 22.97
CA GLY A 159 20.58 24.86 23.46
C GLY A 159 19.36 24.14 22.87
N CYS A 160 19.52 23.40 21.78
CA CYS A 160 18.51 22.61 21.09
C CYS A 160 18.54 21.12 21.47
N LEU A 161 19.33 20.73 22.48
CA LEU A 161 19.48 19.33 22.89
C LEU A 161 18.95 19.08 24.29
N ALA A 162 17.96 18.20 24.39
CA ALA A 162 17.47 17.69 25.67
C ALA A 162 18.31 16.48 26.08
N ARG A 163 19.00 16.53 27.23
CA ARG A 163 19.63 15.35 27.83
C ARG A 163 18.56 14.49 28.48
N ILE A 164 18.51 13.21 28.13
CA ILE A 164 17.47 12.29 28.56
C ILE A 164 18.05 11.13 29.37
N ASN A 165 17.15 10.33 29.95
CA ASN A 165 17.51 9.10 30.63
C ASN A 165 18.31 8.17 29.69
N PRO A 166 19.52 7.71 30.07
CA PRO A 166 20.32 6.83 29.24
C PRO A 166 19.70 5.44 29.04
N GLU A 167 18.76 5.04 29.91
CA GLU A 167 18.02 3.78 29.78
C GLU A 167 16.81 3.89 28.84
N ALA A 168 16.47 5.10 28.38
CA ALA A 168 15.33 5.29 27.48
C ALA A 168 15.58 4.62 26.11
N PRO A 169 14.62 3.83 25.60
CA PRO A 169 14.72 3.21 24.28
C PRO A 169 14.66 4.28 23.20
N LEU A 170 15.81 4.53 22.58
CA LEU A 170 16.02 5.63 21.63
C LEU A 170 15.13 5.48 20.38
N ASP A 171 14.79 4.25 19.97
CA ASP A 171 13.85 3.98 18.89
C ASP A 171 12.42 4.45 19.19
N LYS A 172 12.03 4.52 20.46
CA LYS A 172 10.69 4.96 20.88
C LYS A 172 10.64 6.45 21.23
N VAL A 173 11.66 6.99 21.90
CA VAL A 173 11.62 8.40 22.34
C VAL A 173 11.94 9.40 21.24
N CYS A 174 12.39 8.96 20.06
CA CYS A 174 12.72 9.86 18.93
C CYS A 174 11.53 10.73 18.48
N VAL A 175 10.30 10.22 18.57
CA VAL A 175 9.05 10.92 18.20
C VAL A 175 8.63 12.01 19.19
N LEU A 176 9.27 12.10 20.37
CA LEU A 176 9.02 13.16 21.35
C LEU A 176 9.61 14.52 20.94
N SER A 177 10.47 14.55 19.92
CA SER A 177 11.15 15.77 19.48
C SER A 177 10.26 16.74 18.70
N CYS A 178 9.00 16.37 18.38
CA CYS A 178 8.07 17.24 17.67
C CYS A 178 6.59 17.01 18.03
N GLY A 179 5.85 16.25 17.21
CA GLY A 179 4.39 16.26 17.21
C GLY A 179 3.75 15.76 18.50
N ILE A 180 4.32 14.71 19.12
CA ILE A 180 3.76 14.12 20.34
C ILE A 180 3.88 15.11 21.51
N SER A 181 5.07 15.66 21.76
CA SER A 181 5.26 16.66 22.80
C SER A 181 4.45 17.92 22.56
N THR A 182 4.26 18.29 21.28
CA THR A 182 3.42 19.42 20.91
C THR A 182 1.97 19.22 21.33
N GLY A 183 1.34 18.09 20.96
CA GLY A 183 -0.04 17.78 21.33
C GLY A 183 -0.20 17.57 22.84
N LEU A 184 0.70 16.82 23.46
CA LEU A 184 0.67 16.54 24.89
C LEU A 184 0.77 17.84 25.72
N GLY A 185 1.71 18.71 25.38
CA GLY A 185 1.90 19.99 26.06
C GLY A 185 0.80 21.00 25.74
N ALA A 186 0.24 20.98 24.52
CA ALA A 186 -0.93 21.80 24.19
C ALA A 186 -2.08 21.54 25.18
N THR A 187 -2.30 20.27 25.53
CA THR A 187 -3.32 19.92 26.51
C THR A 187 -2.87 20.13 27.96
N LEU A 188 -1.72 19.59 28.36
CA LEU A 188 -1.29 19.60 29.77
C LEU A 188 -0.79 20.96 30.26
N ASN A 189 -0.09 21.72 29.42
CA ASN A 189 0.55 22.98 29.81
C ASN A 189 -0.29 24.20 29.47
N VAL A 190 -1.10 24.13 28.40
CA VAL A 190 -1.83 25.30 27.86
C VAL A 190 -3.33 25.20 28.12
N ALA A 191 -3.99 24.14 27.63
CA ALA A 191 -5.42 23.96 27.84
C ALA A 191 -5.73 23.71 29.33
N LYS A 192 -4.92 22.89 30.01
CA LYS A 192 -5.07 22.55 31.43
C LYS A 192 -6.52 22.18 31.80
N PRO A 193 -7.09 21.12 31.17
CA PRO A 193 -8.42 20.64 31.55
C PRO A 193 -8.42 20.22 33.02
N SER A 194 -9.49 20.55 33.75
CA SER A 194 -9.69 20.05 35.10
C SER A 194 -10.17 18.60 35.08
N LYS A 195 -9.94 17.86 36.16
CA LYS A 195 -10.47 16.50 36.30
C LYS A 195 -11.99 16.51 36.13
N GLY A 196 -12.51 15.64 35.27
CA GLY A 196 -13.93 15.54 34.96
C GLY A 196 -14.43 16.46 33.85
N SER A 197 -13.59 17.36 33.31
CA SER A 197 -13.98 18.29 32.25
C SER A 197 -14.16 17.61 30.88
N SER A 198 -14.75 18.36 29.95
CA SER A 198 -14.95 18.01 28.55
C SER A 198 -13.92 18.67 27.64
N VAL A 199 -13.36 17.90 26.71
CA VAL A 199 -12.32 18.36 25.78
C VAL A 199 -12.69 17.98 24.35
N ALA A 200 -12.73 18.95 23.43
CA ALA A 200 -12.82 18.66 21.99
C ALA A 200 -11.44 18.69 21.33
N ILE A 201 -11.10 17.69 20.52
CA ILE A 201 -9.84 17.61 19.77
C ILE A 201 -10.16 17.64 18.28
N PHE A 202 -9.75 18.70 17.58
CA PHE A 202 -9.98 18.85 16.13
C PHE A 202 -8.77 18.33 15.36
N GLY A 203 -8.97 17.27 14.58
CA GLY A 203 -7.94 16.55 13.85
C GLY A 203 -7.33 15.42 14.67
N LEU A 204 -7.52 14.18 14.24
CA LEU A 204 -7.05 12.96 14.92
C LEU A 204 -5.83 12.34 14.24
N GLY A 205 -4.88 13.18 13.81
CA GLY A 205 -3.52 12.77 13.46
C GLY A 205 -2.63 12.65 14.70
N ALA A 206 -1.33 12.40 14.53
CA ALA A 206 -0.40 12.17 15.66
C ALA A 206 -0.44 13.28 16.74
N VAL A 207 -0.48 14.56 16.34
CA VAL A 207 -0.58 15.69 17.28
C VAL A 207 -1.90 15.67 18.05
N GLY A 208 -3.02 15.43 17.38
CA GLY A 208 -4.34 15.35 18.01
C GLY A 208 -4.48 14.15 18.94
N LEU A 209 -3.95 12.99 18.54
CA LEU A 209 -3.90 11.81 19.40
C LEU A 209 -3.06 12.04 20.65
N ALA A 210 -1.95 12.79 20.54
CA ALA A 210 -1.16 13.20 21.71
C ALA A 210 -1.90 14.22 22.59
N ALA A 211 -2.69 15.12 21.99
CA ALA A 211 -3.56 16.02 22.73
C ALA A 211 -4.68 15.28 23.47
N ALA A 212 -5.25 14.23 22.88
CA ALA A 212 -6.21 13.32 23.51
C ALA A 212 -5.59 12.55 24.69
N GLU A 213 -4.37 12.02 24.53
CA GLU A 213 -3.61 11.42 25.64
C GLU A 213 -3.36 12.42 26.76
N GLY A 214 -3.00 13.66 26.43
CA GLY A 214 -2.91 14.75 27.41
C GLY A 214 -4.21 14.99 28.17
N ALA A 215 -5.36 14.94 27.48
CA ALA A 215 -6.67 15.11 28.11
C ALA A 215 -6.99 13.93 29.04
N ARG A 216 -6.66 12.71 28.62
CA ARG A 216 -6.79 11.49 29.42
C ARG A 216 -5.93 11.54 30.68
N ILE A 217 -4.66 11.92 30.55
CA ILE A 217 -3.71 12.07 31.66
C ILE A 217 -4.18 13.14 32.66
N ALA A 218 -4.77 14.23 32.17
CA ALA A 218 -5.37 15.26 33.02
C ALA A 218 -6.69 14.83 33.69
N GLY A 219 -7.26 13.70 33.30
CA GLY A 219 -8.48 13.14 33.88
C GLY A 219 -9.76 13.76 33.34
N ALA A 220 -9.78 14.23 32.09
CA ALA A 220 -11.01 14.63 31.41
C ALA A 220 -12.01 13.46 31.36
N SER A 221 -13.31 13.73 31.54
CA SER A 221 -14.36 12.69 31.52
C SER A 221 -14.93 12.45 30.13
N ARG A 222 -14.95 13.49 29.30
CA ARG A 222 -15.46 13.47 27.92
C ARG A 222 -14.39 14.02 26.99
N ILE A 223 -13.90 13.20 26.08
CA ILE A 223 -12.92 13.59 25.08
C ILE A 223 -13.56 13.37 23.71
N ILE A 224 -13.97 14.45 23.05
CA ILE A 224 -14.69 14.45 21.79
C ILE A 224 -13.69 14.63 20.66
N GLY A 225 -13.44 13.59 19.87
CA GLY A 225 -12.64 13.68 18.66
C GLY A 225 -13.45 14.24 17.50
N VAL A 226 -12.90 15.22 16.78
CA VAL A 226 -13.53 15.84 15.62
C VAL A 226 -12.65 15.63 14.40
N ASP A 227 -13.07 14.80 13.46
CA ASP A 227 -12.31 14.51 12.23
C ASP A 227 -13.25 14.22 11.06
N LEU A 228 -12.81 14.53 9.84
CA LEU A 228 -13.57 14.22 8.62
C LEU A 228 -13.50 12.73 8.24
N ASN A 229 -12.52 12.00 8.79
CA ASN A 229 -12.34 10.58 8.58
C ASN A 229 -12.88 9.80 9.80
N PRO A 230 -14.08 9.19 9.70
CA PRO A 230 -14.68 8.46 10.83
C PRO A 230 -13.87 7.24 11.27
N LYS A 231 -12.99 6.70 10.42
CA LYS A 231 -12.15 5.54 10.76
C LYS A 231 -11.11 5.86 11.83
N ARG A 232 -10.74 7.13 11.96
CA ARG A 232 -9.78 7.57 12.99
C ARG A 232 -10.34 7.41 14.40
N PHE A 233 -11.66 7.29 14.57
CA PHE A 233 -12.25 7.16 15.90
C PHE A 233 -11.83 5.87 16.61
N GLU A 234 -11.84 4.73 15.93
CA GLU A 234 -11.47 3.45 16.57
C GLU A 234 -10.03 3.46 17.07
N GLU A 235 -9.13 4.06 16.31
CA GLU A 235 -7.75 4.26 16.75
C GLU A 235 -7.68 5.27 17.91
N ALA A 236 -8.39 6.39 17.79
CA ALA A 236 -8.37 7.46 18.77
C ALA A 236 -8.92 7.05 20.16
N LYS A 237 -9.81 6.05 20.22
CA LYS A 237 -10.24 5.46 21.51
C LYS A 237 -9.08 4.93 22.33
N LYS A 238 -8.02 4.40 21.70
CA LYS A 238 -6.81 3.91 22.39
C LYS A 238 -6.02 5.03 23.08
N PHE A 239 -6.25 6.28 22.67
CA PHE A 239 -5.64 7.50 23.18
C PHE A 239 -6.57 8.26 24.16
N GLY A 240 -7.73 7.68 24.50
CA GLY A 240 -8.69 8.23 25.45
C GLY A 240 -9.86 8.98 24.84
N VAL A 241 -9.99 9.05 23.50
CA VAL A 241 -11.17 9.66 22.88
C VAL A 241 -12.42 8.85 23.21
N THR A 242 -13.44 9.48 23.81
CA THR A 242 -14.66 8.83 24.28
C THR A 242 -15.83 8.99 23.33
N GLU A 243 -15.84 10.07 22.56
CA GLU A 243 -16.91 10.46 21.64
C GLU A 243 -16.34 10.96 20.33
N PHE A 244 -17.13 10.94 19.26
CA PHE A 244 -16.66 11.35 17.94
C PHE A 244 -17.72 12.14 17.20
N VAL A 245 -17.26 13.18 16.49
CA VAL A 245 -18.09 14.01 15.62
C VAL A 245 -17.40 14.12 14.27
N ASN A 246 -18.06 13.67 13.22
CA ASN A 246 -17.68 13.99 11.86
C ASN A 246 -18.49 15.21 11.39
N PRO A 247 -17.85 16.35 11.11
CA PRO A 247 -18.55 17.54 10.63
C PRO A 247 -19.47 17.30 9.42
N LYS A 248 -19.19 16.28 8.59
CA LYS A 248 -20.01 15.94 7.40
C LYS A 248 -21.32 15.22 7.71
N ASP A 249 -21.47 14.68 8.92
CA ASP A 249 -22.65 13.92 9.32
C ASP A 249 -23.78 14.84 9.86
N HIS A 250 -23.56 16.16 9.84
CA HIS A 250 -24.47 17.17 10.38
C HIS A 250 -24.68 18.32 9.39
N ASP A 251 -25.92 18.80 9.30
CA ASP A 251 -26.25 20.00 8.52
C ASP A 251 -25.87 21.30 9.26
N LYS A 252 -25.73 21.23 10.59
CA LYS A 252 -25.34 22.36 11.44
C LYS A 252 -23.81 22.52 11.48
N PRO A 253 -23.30 23.74 11.70
CA PRO A 253 -21.89 23.96 12.01
C PRO A 253 -21.44 23.08 13.19
N VAL A 254 -20.26 22.46 13.08
CA VAL A 254 -19.78 21.49 14.06
C VAL A 254 -19.68 22.06 15.48
N GLN A 255 -19.41 23.36 15.63
CA GLN A 255 -19.40 24.03 16.92
C GLN A 255 -20.78 24.04 17.61
N GLU A 256 -21.88 24.14 16.84
CA GLU A 256 -23.24 24.07 17.37
C GLU A 256 -23.60 22.65 17.77
N VAL A 257 -23.18 21.66 16.98
CA VAL A 257 -23.35 20.23 17.30
C VAL A 257 -22.68 19.91 18.63
N ILE A 258 -21.42 20.33 18.81
CA ILE A 258 -20.68 20.12 20.05
C ILE A 258 -21.38 20.85 21.22
N ALA A 259 -21.82 22.10 21.01
CA ALA A 259 -22.53 22.84 22.05
C ALA A 259 -23.83 22.13 22.49
N GLU A 260 -24.58 21.53 21.57
CA GLU A 260 -25.77 20.72 21.87
C GLU A 260 -25.40 19.44 22.64
N MET A 261 -24.31 18.77 22.26
CA MET A 261 -23.81 17.55 22.93
C MET A 261 -23.30 17.80 24.35
N THR A 262 -22.85 19.02 24.65
CA THR A 262 -22.21 19.36 25.93
C THR A 262 -22.97 20.42 26.72
N ASN A 263 -24.18 20.76 26.28
CA ASN A 263 -25.08 21.69 26.95
C ASN A 263 -24.48 23.09 27.13
N GLY A 264 -23.86 23.63 26.08
CA GLY A 264 -23.31 25.00 26.03
C GLY A 264 -21.89 25.13 25.46
N GLY A 265 -21.23 24.02 25.13
CA GLY A 265 -19.84 23.99 24.63
C GLY A 265 -18.92 23.17 25.53
N VAL A 266 -17.73 22.83 25.04
CA VAL A 266 -16.71 22.07 25.82
C VAL A 266 -15.92 22.99 26.74
N ASP A 267 -15.38 22.45 27.82
CA ASP A 267 -14.51 23.22 28.73
C ASP A 267 -13.21 23.61 28.04
N ARG A 268 -12.64 22.69 27.24
CA ARG A 268 -11.42 22.90 26.47
C ARG A 268 -11.59 22.45 25.03
N SER A 269 -10.90 23.10 24.11
CA SER A 269 -10.69 22.57 22.78
C SER A 269 -9.23 22.69 22.36
N VAL A 270 -8.76 21.74 21.55
CA VAL A 270 -7.40 21.72 21.00
C VAL A 270 -7.49 21.47 19.50
N GLU A 271 -7.02 22.40 18.69
CA GLU A 271 -7.04 22.31 17.23
C GLU A 271 -5.69 21.87 16.68
N CYS A 272 -5.69 20.79 15.90
CA CYS A 272 -4.49 20.08 15.45
C CYS A 272 -4.44 19.82 13.94
N THR A 273 -5.24 20.51 13.12
CA THR A 273 -5.30 20.35 11.65
C THR A 273 -4.56 21.44 10.89
N GLY A 274 -4.52 22.66 11.42
CA GLY A 274 -4.07 23.85 10.69
C GLY A 274 -5.13 24.44 9.78
N ASN A 275 -6.33 23.86 9.71
CA ASN A 275 -7.42 24.38 8.89
C ASN A 275 -8.12 25.56 9.59
N ILE A 276 -8.24 26.69 8.91
CA ILE A 276 -8.79 27.91 9.50
C ILE A 276 -10.24 27.75 10.00
N ASN A 277 -11.08 26.95 9.32
CA ASN A 277 -12.45 26.70 9.77
C ASN A 277 -12.47 25.82 11.01
N ALA A 278 -11.59 24.81 11.08
CA ALA A 278 -11.44 23.99 12.29
C ALA A 278 -10.95 24.84 13.49
N MET A 279 -10.04 25.80 13.26
CA MET A 279 -9.62 26.76 14.30
C MET A 279 -10.79 27.59 14.82
N ILE A 280 -11.60 28.15 13.92
CA ILE A 280 -12.77 28.94 14.28
C ILE A 280 -13.78 28.07 15.03
N SER A 281 -14.12 26.89 14.52
CA SER A 281 -15.04 25.96 15.18
C SER A 281 -14.52 25.51 16.55
N ALA A 282 -13.22 25.26 16.69
CA ALA A 282 -12.62 24.91 17.98
C ALA A 282 -12.77 26.04 19.00
N PHE A 283 -12.60 27.31 18.60
CA PHE A 283 -12.87 28.45 19.47
C PHE A 283 -14.36 28.64 19.76
N GLU A 284 -15.21 28.44 18.75
CA GLU A 284 -16.64 28.70 18.88
C GLU A 284 -17.41 27.58 19.59
N CYS A 285 -16.80 26.41 19.77
CA CYS A 285 -17.41 25.29 20.47
C CYS A 285 -17.11 25.26 21.98
N VAL A 286 -16.29 26.16 22.52
CA VAL A 286 -16.01 26.19 23.96
C VAL A 286 -17.09 26.94 24.74
N HIS A 287 -17.26 26.58 26.01
CA HIS A 287 -18.28 27.12 26.89
C HIS A 287 -18.09 28.62 27.16
N ASP A 288 -19.19 29.38 27.22
CA ASP A 288 -19.19 30.76 27.70
C ASP A 288 -18.74 30.83 29.18
N GLY A 289 -18.03 31.88 29.57
CA GLY A 289 -17.54 32.08 30.94
C GLY A 289 -16.14 31.54 31.20
N TRP A 290 -15.83 30.31 30.77
CA TRP A 290 -14.59 29.64 31.18
C TRP A 290 -13.92 28.75 30.12
N GLY A 291 -14.49 28.66 28.92
CA GLY A 291 -13.98 27.84 27.84
C GLY A 291 -12.62 28.32 27.34
N VAL A 292 -11.70 27.38 27.07
CA VAL A 292 -10.37 27.69 26.53
C VAL A 292 -10.11 26.89 25.26
N ALA A 293 -9.86 27.57 24.15
CA ALA A 293 -9.43 26.96 22.91
C ALA A 293 -7.91 27.15 22.70
N VAL A 294 -7.22 26.07 22.32
CA VAL A 294 -5.78 26.07 22.03
C VAL A 294 -5.56 25.71 20.57
N LEU A 295 -5.02 26.65 19.80
CA LEU A 295 -4.64 26.44 18.41
C LEU A 295 -3.21 25.88 18.33
N VAL A 296 -3.06 24.73 17.69
CA VAL A 296 -1.79 24.00 17.54
C VAL A 296 -1.39 23.87 16.08
N GLY A 297 -2.36 23.59 15.21
CA GLY A 297 -2.10 23.45 13.78
C GLY A 297 -1.54 24.74 13.15
N VAL A 298 -0.71 24.58 12.13
CA VAL A 298 -0.11 25.72 11.41
C VAL A 298 -0.99 26.04 10.19
N PRO A 299 -1.57 27.26 10.10
CA PRO A 299 -2.43 27.64 8.99
C PRO A 299 -1.62 28.08 7.76
N ASN A 300 -2.31 28.25 6.63
CA ASN A 300 -1.66 28.84 5.44
C ASN A 300 -1.38 30.33 5.68
N LYS A 301 -0.39 30.86 4.97
CA LYS A 301 0.07 32.24 5.12
C LYS A 301 -1.04 33.28 4.92
N ASP A 302 -2.00 32.99 4.04
CA ASP A 302 -3.08 33.91 3.66
C ASP A 302 -4.39 33.68 4.43
N ASP A 303 -4.42 32.68 5.33
CA ASP A 303 -5.61 32.39 6.13
C ASP A 303 -5.89 33.49 7.17
N ALA A 304 -7.18 33.75 7.41
CA ALA A 304 -7.61 34.78 8.36
C ALA A 304 -8.63 34.21 9.36
N PHE A 305 -8.29 34.26 10.65
CA PHE A 305 -9.18 33.86 11.73
C PHE A 305 -10.23 34.94 11.97
N LYS A 306 -11.52 34.61 11.83
CA LYS A 306 -12.64 35.55 11.99
C LYS A 306 -13.70 34.91 12.87
N THR A 307 -14.11 35.62 13.92
CA THR A 307 -15.17 35.20 14.84
C THR A 307 -15.95 36.43 15.31
N HIS A 308 -17.15 36.23 15.85
CA HIS A 308 -17.97 37.33 16.35
C HIS A 308 -17.39 37.90 17.66
N PRO A 309 -17.29 39.23 17.85
CA PRO A 309 -16.72 39.82 19.06
C PRO A 309 -17.41 39.40 20.37
N MET A 310 -18.70 39.05 20.30
CA MET A 310 -19.43 38.53 21.46
C MET A 310 -18.83 37.23 22.00
N ASN A 311 -18.17 36.41 21.19
CA ASN A 311 -17.54 35.18 21.68
C ASN A 311 -16.42 35.48 22.69
N LEU A 312 -15.73 36.62 22.54
CA LEU A 312 -14.74 37.10 23.53
C LEU A 312 -15.41 37.80 24.72
N LEU A 313 -16.47 38.59 24.49
CA LEU A 313 -17.22 39.25 25.56
C LEU A 313 -18.00 38.25 26.45
N ASN A 314 -18.30 37.06 25.92
CA ASN A 314 -18.81 35.91 26.66
C ASN A 314 -17.69 35.15 27.40
N GLU A 315 -16.53 35.77 27.62
CA GLU A 315 -15.41 35.26 28.43
C GLU A 315 -14.79 33.94 27.93
N ARG A 316 -14.92 33.62 26.63
CA ARG A 316 -14.13 32.53 26.03
C ARG A 316 -12.68 32.97 25.84
N THR A 317 -11.76 32.05 26.10
CA THR A 317 -10.32 32.31 25.97
C THR A 317 -9.75 31.62 24.73
N LEU A 318 -9.06 32.37 23.88
CA LEU A 318 -8.29 31.83 22.74
C LEU A 318 -6.79 31.89 23.06
N LYS A 319 -6.10 30.77 22.89
CA LYS A 319 -4.64 30.65 23.02
C LYS A 319 -4.06 29.92 21.82
N GLY A 320 -2.76 30.14 21.59
CA GLY A 320 -1.95 29.28 20.73
C GLY A 320 -0.84 28.63 21.56
N THR A 321 -0.18 27.63 20.98
CA THR A 321 1.01 27.03 21.58
C THR A 321 2.04 26.70 20.50
N PHE A 322 3.30 26.69 20.91
CA PHE A 322 4.40 26.22 20.08
C PHE A 322 5.17 25.16 20.86
N PHE A 323 5.39 23.98 20.26
CA PHE A 323 6.01 22.82 20.93
C PHE A 323 5.37 22.49 22.30
N GLY A 324 4.05 22.67 22.42
CA GLY A 324 3.31 22.37 23.65
C GLY A 324 3.71 23.20 24.86
N ASN A 325 4.31 24.38 24.66
CA ASN A 325 4.90 25.23 25.70
C ASN A 325 6.02 24.56 26.51
N TYR A 326 6.61 23.46 26.02
CA TYR A 326 7.78 22.87 26.64
C TYR A 326 9.04 23.68 26.29
N LYS A 327 9.86 23.99 27.29
CA LYS A 327 11.25 24.41 27.10
C LYS A 327 12.07 23.15 26.82
N PRO A 328 12.72 23.04 25.63
CA PRO A 328 13.33 21.80 25.18
C PRO A 328 14.30 21.16 26.19
N ARG A 329 15.17 21.95 26.84
CA ARG A 329 16.20 21.38 27.71
C ARG A 329 15.69 21.11 29.12
N THR A 330 14.83 21.99 29.61
CA THR A 330 14.33 21.92 30.98
C THR A 330 13.16 20.96 31.14
N ASP A 331 12.21 20.96 30.20
CA ASP A 331 10.93 20.26 30.39
C ASP A 331 10.83 18.92 29.64
N LEU A 332 11.41 18.82 28.43
CA LEU A 332 11.27 17.62 27.60
C LEU A 332 11.80 16.33 28.28
N PRO A 333 12.88 16.35 29.08
CA PRO A 333 13.30 15.17 29.82
C PRO A 333 12.19 14.59 30.72
N SER A 334 11.32 15.45 31.28
CA SER A 334 10.20 14.97 32.10
C SER A 334 9.14 14.23 31.27
N VAL A 335 8.99 14.53 29.98
CA VAL A 335 8.11 13.80 29.06
C VAL A 335 8.67 12.41 28.76
N VAL A 336 10.00 12.29 28.64
CA VAL A 336 10.67 10.99 28.55
C VAL A 336 10.46 10.19 29.83
N GLU A 337 10.57 10.80 31.01
CA GLU A 337 10.29 10.12 32.28
C GLU A 337 8.83 9.64 32.39
N LYS A 338 7.86 10.37 31.84
CA LYS A 338 6.47 9.89 31.75
C LYS A 338 6.35 8.60 30.95
N TYR A 339 7.09 8.48 29.86
CA TYR A 339 7.17 7.24 29.10
C TYR A 339 7.86 6.13 29.89
N MET A 340 9.00 6.42 30.52
CA MET A 340 9.72 5.44 31.35
C MET A 340 8.87 4.92 32.52
N ASN A 341 8.03 5.78 33.09
CA ASN A 341 7.10 5.45 34.17
C ASN A 341 5.76 4.85 33.68
N LYS A 342 5.62 4.59 32.37
CA LYS A 342 4.41 4.03 31.73
C LYS A 342 3.16 4.89 31.90
N GLU A 343 3.32 6.20 32.14
CA GLU A 343 2.24 7.18 32.13
C GLU A 343 1.84 7.58 30.69
N LEU A 344 2.78 7.42 29.76
CA LEU A 344 2.66 7.67 28.32
C LEU A 344 3.09 6.41 27.55
N GLU A 345 2.33 6.03 26.54
CA GLU A 345 2.63 4.85 25.69
C GLU A 345 2.97 5.32 24.28
N LEU A 346 4.27 5.32 23.93
CA LEU A 346 4.76 5.86 22.66
C LEU A 346 4.57 4.89 21.49
N GLU A 347 4.53 3.59 21.77
CA GLU A 347 4.37 2.53 20.78
C GLU A 347 3.08 2.70 19.96
N LYS A 348 2.03 3.26 20.56
CA LYS A 348 0.76 3.55 19.86
C LYS A 348 0.93 4.55 18.70
N PHE A 349 1.93 5.41 18.76
CA PHE A 349 2.19 6.43 17.73
C PHE A 349 3.08 5.92 16.60
N ILE A 350 3.74 4.78 16.77
CA ILE A 350 4.72 4.22 15.82
C ILE A 350 4.04 3.10 15.03
N THR A 351 3.57 3.44 13.82
CA THR A 351 2.80 2.50 12.98
C THR A 351 3.66 1.71 12.01
N HIS A 352 4.82 2.26 11.63
CA HIS A 352 5.74 1.67 10.66
C HIS A 352 7.17 1.88 11.12
N GLU A 353 8.03 0.92 10.79
CA GLU A 353 9.47 0.99 10.96
C GLU A 353 10.13 0.69 9.61
N ALA A 354 11.15 1.46 9.25
CA ALA A 354 11.91 1.29 8.01
C ALA A 354 13.40 1.45 8.28
N THR A 355 14.24 0.79 7.48
CA THR A 355 15.69 1.02 7.56
C THR A 355 16.04 2.38 6.97
N PHE A 356 17.13 3.01 7.42
CA PHE A 356 17.53 4.32 6.91
C PHE A 356 17.79 4.34 5.39
N SER A 357 18.22 3.22 4.80
CA SER A 357 18.34 3.05 3.35
C SER A 357 17.01 3.11 2.59
N GLU A 358 15.89 2.86 3.27
CA GLU A 358 14.54 2.88 2.72
C GLU A 358 13.81 4.20 3.03
N ILE A 359 14.52 5.29 3.31
CA ILE A 359 13.89 6.55 3.73
C ILE A 359 12.84 7.08 2.74
N ASN A 360 13.00 6.85 1.43
CA ASN A 360 11.98 7.24 0.44
C ASN A 360 10.67 6.48 0.63
N LYS A 361 10.72 5.20 1.02
CA LYS A 361 9.53 4.41 1.37
C LYS A 361 8.82 4.97 2.61
N ALA A 362 9.57 5.52 3.57
CA ALA A 362 8.96 6.24 4.70
C ALA A 362 8.25 7.53 4.25
N PHE A 363 8.81 8.25 3.27
CA PHE A 363 8.12 9.37 2.62
C PHE A 363 6.87 8.91 1.89
N ASP A 364 6.90 7.77 1.20
CA ASP A 364 5.74 7.19 0.53
C ASP A 364 4.62 6.85 1.54
N TYR A 365 4.94 6.25 2.69
CA TYR A 365 3.98 6.04 3.79
C TYR A 365 3.36 7.34 4.29
N MET A 366 4.16 8.40 4.44
CA MET A 366 3.67 9.71 4.90
C MET A 366 2.80 10.40 3.85
N LEU A 367 3.19 10.36 2.57
CA LEU A 367 2.47 10.94 1.44
C LEU A 367 1.15 10.23 1.18
N ALA A 368 1.11 8.92 1.38
CA ALA A 368 -0.08 8.12 1.16
C ALA A 368 -1.24 8.50 2.10
N GLY A 369 -0.95 9.09 3.28
CA GLY A 369 -2.00 9.48 4.25
C GLY A 369 -2.96 8.35 4.60
N GLU A 370 -2.48 7.10 4.47
CA GLU A 370 -3.06 5.99 3.67
C GLU A 370 -4.57 6.00 3.37
N GLY A 371 -4.92 6.54 2.19
CA GLY A 371 -5.89 5.92 1.29
C GLY A 371 -5.16 4.94 0.36
N LEU A 372 -5.69 3.73 0.17
CA LEU A 372 -5.07 2.69 -0.67
C LEU A 372 -5.45 2.94 -2.14
N ARG A 373 -4.53 2.81 -3.10
CA ARG A 373 -4.83 3.08 -4.52
C ARG A 373 -5.38 1.86 -5.24
N SER A 374 -6.41 2.07 -6.04
CA SER A 374 -6.97 1.05 -6.93
C SER A 374 -7.34 1.65 -8.28
N ALA A 375 -7.25 0.85 -9.33
CA ALA A 375 -7.80 1.20 -10.64
C ALA A 375 -9.28 0.81 -10.70
N VAL A 376 -10.15 1.81 -10.67
CA VAL A 376 -11.60 1.64 -10.64
C VAL A 376 -12.17 1.85 -12.04
N ALA A 377 -12.96 0.88 -12.51
CA ALA A 377 -13.81 1.06 -13.67
C ALA A 377 -15.15 1.62 -13.20
N TRP A 378 -15.47 2.84 -13.63
CA TRP A 378 -16.73 3.50 -13.30
C TRP A 378 -17.87 3.09 -14.25
N GLU A 379 -17.55 2.78 -15.50
CA GLU A 379 -18.50 2.43 -16.55
C GLU A 379 -17.88 1.41 -17.52
N ALA A 380 -18.72 0.71 -18.27
CA ALA A 380 -18.28 -0.25 -19.27
C ALA A 380 -17.48 0.41 -20.40
N GLY A 381 -16.33 -0.17 -20.75
CA GLY A 381 -15.47 0.25 -21.84
C GLY A 381 -14.81 1.62 -21.68
N LYS A 382 -14.95 2.28 -20.52
CA LYS A 382 -14.27 3.55 -20.20
C LYS A 382 -12.92 3.28 -19.55
N PRO A 383 -11.89 4.11 -19.81
CA PRO A 383 -10.59 3.98 -19.14
C PRO A 383 -10.75 3.89 -17.61
N LEU A 384 -9.93 3.05 -16.99
CA LEU A 384 -9.90 2.90 -15.54
C LEU A 384 -9.33 4.19 -14.92
N VAL A 385 -9.88 4.60 -13.78
CA VAL A 385 -9.44 5.77 -13.03
C VAL A 385 -8.71 5.30 -11.78
N ILE A 386 -7.54 5.87 -11.49
CA ILE A 386 -6.83 5.58 -10.24
C ILE A 386 -7.49 6.39 -9.12
N GLU A 387 -8.05 5.68 -8.16
CA GLU A 387 -8.79 6.23 -7.04
C GLU A 387 -8.15 5.79 -5.72
N GLU A 388 -8.31 6.61 -4.69
CA GLU A 388 -8.12 6.16 -3.31
C GLU A 388 -9.36 5.39 -2.85
N VAL A 389 -9.18 4.09 -2.63
CA VAL A 389 -10.22 3.15 -2.22
C VAL A 389 -9.96 2.68 -0.80
N GLU A 390 -11.03 2.67 -0.03
CA GLU A 390 -11.04 2.09 1.29
C GLU A 390 -11.17 0.57 1.21
N VAL A 391 -10.17 -0.17 1.68
CA VAL A 391 -10.22 -1.63 1.79
C VAL A 391 -10.52 -2.03 3.24
N ALA A 392 -11.70 -2.59 3.48
CA ALA A 392 -12.14 -3.07 4.78
C ALA A 392 -11.21 -4.19 5.31
N PRO A 393 -11.07 -4.35 6.65
CA PRO A 393 -10.37 -5.49 7.21
C PRO A 393 -11.06 -6.82 6.83
N PRO A 394 -10.32 -7.94 6.81
CA PRO A 394 -10.91 -9.24 6.50
C PRO A 394 -11.86 -9.69 7.61
N GLN A 395 -13.00 -10.27 7.25
CA GLN A 395 -13.92 -10.93 8.18
C GLN A 395 -13.63 -12.44 8.28
N ALA A 396 -14.48 -13.18 8.99
CA ALA A 396 -14.35 -14.64 9.12
C ALA A 396 -14.13 -15.32 7.77
N MET A 397 -13.17 -16.24 7.69
CA MET A 397 -12.73 -16.98 6.50
C MET A 397 -12.19 -16.09 5.35
N GLU A 398 -11.95 -14.81 5.61
CA GLU A 398 -11.37 -13.88 4.64
C GLU A 398 -9.92 -13.54 5.01
N VAL A 399 -9.17 -13.13 4.00
CA VAL A 399 -7.76 -12.77 4.11
C VAL A 399 -7.54 -11.49 3.33
N ARG A 400 -6.86 -10.52 3.94
CA ARG A 400 -6.42 -9.31 3.26
C ARG A 400 -5.00 -9.48 2.76
N LEU A 401 -4.80 -9.17 1.49
CA LEU A 401 -3.54 -9.29 0.79
C LEU A 401 -2.98 -7.91 0.48
N LYS A 402 -1.67 -7.75 0.61
CA LYS A 402 -0.91 -6.73 -0.10
C LYS A 402 -0.52 -7.30 -1.47
N ILE A 403 -1.08 -6.75 -2.55
CA ILE A 403 -0.73 -7.15 -3.91
C ILE A 403 0.58 -6.46 -4.30
N LEU A 404 1.49 -7.20 -4.90
CA LEU A 404 2.76 -6.66 -5.39
C LEU A 404 2.79 -6.62 -6.92
N PHE A 405 2.26 -7.67 -7.55
CA PHE A 405 2.17 -7.79 -8.99
C PHE A 405 0.81 -8.36 -9.37
N THR A 406 0.17 -7.78 -10.38
CA THR A 406 -1.02 -8.31 -11.05
C THR A 406 -0.76 -8.40 -12.54
N ALA A 407 -1.55 -9.18 -13.27
CA ALA A 407 -1.44 -9.31 -14.70
C ALA A 407 -2.80 -9.11 -15.36
N LEU A 408 -2.79 -8.46 -16.52
CA LEU A 408 -4.00 -8.29 -17.32
C LEU A 408 -4.32 -9.57 -18.09
N CYS A 409 -5.56 -10.04 -18.00
CA CYS A 409 -6.07 -11.15 -18.78
C CYS A 409 -7.20 -10.69 -19.72
N HIS A 410 -7.40 -11.40 -20.82
CA HIS A 410 -8.46 -11.08 -21.79
C HIS A 410 -9.86 -11.14 -21.15
N THR A 411 -10.03 -11.96 -20.12
CA THR A 411 -11.25 -12.00 -19.31
C THR A 411 -11.51 -10.64 -18.65
N ASP A 412 -10.50 -9.94 -18.12
CA ASP A 412 -10.72 -8.59 -17.55
C ASP A 412 -11.25 -7.62 -18.61
N VAL A 413 -10.68 -7.63 -19.81
CA VAL A 413 -11.11 -6.79 -20.94
C VAL A 413 -12.53 -7.11 -21.38
N TYR A 414 -12.85 -8.39 -21.60
CA TYR A 414 -14.18 -8.84 -22.02
C TYR A 414 -15.28 -8.35 -21.07
N PHE A 415 -15.03 -8.47 -19.77
CA PHE A 415 -15.97 -8.02 -18.75
C PHE A 415 -15.98 -6.51 -18.55
N TRP A 416 -14.86 -5.84 -18.77
CA TRP A 416 -14.75 -4.40 -18.72
C TRP A 416 -15.56 -3.75 -19.85
N GLU A 417 -15.58 -4.33 -21.05
CA GLU A 417 -16.45 -3.89 -22.15
C GLU A 417 -17.94 -4.21 -21.91
N ALA A 418 -18.27 -5.04 -20.91
CA ALA A 418 -19.62 -5.53 -20.61
C ALA A 418 -20.37 -6.17 -21.80
N LYS A 419 -19.64 -6.81 -22.73
CA LYS A 419 -20.24 -7.45 -23.91
C LYS A 419 -21.01 -8.71 -23.50
N GLY A 420 -22.32 -8.72 -23.77
CA GLY A 420 -23.17 -9.91 -23.61
C GLY A 420 -23.44 -10.35 -22.18
N GLN A 421 -23.13 -9.51 -21.18
CA GLN A 421 -23.24 -9.80 -19.76
C GLN A 421 -23.94 -8.69 -18.97
N THR A 422 -24.38 -9.00 -17.75
CA THR A 422 -24.94 -7.99 -16.83
C THR A 422 -23.82 -7.05 -16.36
N PRO A 423 -23.91 -5.74 -16.61
CA PRO A 423 -22.88 -4.80 -16.18
C PRO A 423 -22.95 -4.59 -14.65
N VAL A 424 -21.82 -4.78 -13.96
CA VAL A 424 -21.67 -4.48 -12.52
C VAL A 424 -20.59 -3.42 -12.37
N PHE A 425 -21.00 -2.19 -12.07
CA PHE A 425 -20.12 -1.01 -11.90
C PHE A 425 -20.65 -0.12 -10.76
N PRO A 426 -19.78 0.65 -10.07
CA PRO A 426 -18.33 0.72 -10.25
C PRO A 426 -17.63 -0.54 -9.72
N ARG A 427 -16.53 -0.95 -10.35
CA ARG A 427 -15.87 -2.24 -10.06
C ARG A 427 -14.36 -2.16 -10.17
N ILE A 428 -13.66 -2.89 -9.31
CA ILE A 428 -12.21 -3.13 -9.42
C ILE A 428 -12.00 -4.47 -10.11
N PHE A 429 -11.26 -4.46 -11.21
CA PHE A 429 -10.94 -5.65 -12.02
C PHE A 429 -9.64 -6.32 -11.55
N GLY A 430 -9.17 -7.32 -12.31
CA GLY A 430 -7.94 -8.07 -12.03
C GLY A 430 -8.22 -9.36 -11.27
N HIS A 431 -7.68 -10.46 -11.75
CA HIS A 431 -7.80 -11.79 -11.12
C HIS A 431 -6.57 -12.69 -11.30
N GLU A 432 -5.50 -12.17 -11.90
CA GLU A 432 -4.19 -12.80 -11.97
C GLU A 432 -3.24 -11.95 -11.12
N ALA A 433 -2.75 -12.44 -9.98
CA ALA A 433 -1.85 -11.67 -9.14
C ALA A 433 -0.97 -12.54 -8.24
N ALA A 434 0.04 -11.90 -7.65
CA ALA A 434 0.87 -12.42 -6.59
C ALA A 434 1.02 -11.36 -5.49
N GLY A 435 0.92 -11.79 -4.24
CA GLY A 435 0.94 -10.90 -3.10
C GLY A 435 1.35 -11.58 -1.81
N ILE A 436 1.35 -10.81 -0.75
CA ILE A 436 1.70 -11.23 0.60
C ILE A 436 0.46 -11.08 1.48
N VAL A 437 0.18 -12.07 2.32
CA VAL A 437 -0.87 -11.98 3.33
C VAL A 437 -0.50 -10.86 4.30
N GLU A 438 -1.37 -9.87 4.44
CA GLU A 438 -1.19 -8.79 5.41
C GLU A 438 -1.95 -9.07 6.71
N SER A 439 -3.22 -9.48 6.62
CA SER A 439 -4.02 -9.86 7.79
C SER A 439 -4.99 -10.98 7.44
N VAL A 440 -5.44 -11.69 8.48
CA VAL A 440 -6.37 -12.82 8.38
C VAL A 440 -7.56 -12.57 9.29
N GLY A 441 -8.75 -12.98 8.85
CA GLY A 441 -9.94 -12.95 9.68
C GLY A 441 -10.16 -14.24 10.47
N GLU A 442 -11.22 -14.26 11.27
CA GLU A 442 -11.56 -15.39 12.14
C GLU A 442 -11.70 -16.71 11.36
N GLY A 443 -11.22 -17.83 11.93
CA GLY A 443 -11.34 -19.15 11.32
C GLY A 443 -10.31 -19.46 10.22
N VAL A 444 -9.47 -18.50 9.83
CA VAL A 444 -8.32 -18.75 8.94
C VAL A 444 -7.18 -19.36 9.74
N THR A 445 -6.85 -20.62 9.45
CA THR A 445 -5.81 -21.38 10.18
C THR A 445 -4.61 -21.77 9.32
N GLU A 446 -4.78 -21.84 7.99
CA GLU A 446 -3.74 -22.32 7.06
C GLU A 446 -2.85 -21.20 6.49
N LEU A 447 -3.17 -19.93 6.78
CA LEU A 447 -2.43 -18.75 6.34
C LEU A 447 -2.16 -17.81 7.50
N LYS A 448 -1.05 -17.07 7.44
CA LYS A 448 -0.67 -16.03 8.41
C LYS A 448 -0.05 -14.82 7.70
N PRO A 449 -0.02 -13.63 8.35
CA PRO A 449 0.73 -12.48 7.84
C PRO A 449 2.15 -12.84 7.41
N GLY A 450 2.57 -12.35 6.25
CA GLY A 450 3.86 -12.63 5.64
C GLY A 450 3.90 -13.83 4.69
N ASP A 451 2.84 -14.67 4.62
CA ASP A 451 2.79 -15.77 3.65
C ASP A 451 2.66 -15.25 2.21
N HIS A 452 3.43 -15.82 1.28
CA HIS A 452 3.33 -15.52 -0.15
C HIS A 452 2.21 -16.34 -0.78
N VAL A 453 1.33 -15.69 -1.54
CA VAL A 453 0.11 -16.31 -2.06
C VAL A 453 -0.24 -15.85 -3.47
N LEU A 454 -0.93 -16.74 -4.19
CA LEU A 454 -1.61 -16.43 -5.45
C LEU A 454 -3.13 -16.44 -5.20
N PRO A 455 -3.84 -15.30 -5.34
CA PRO A 455 -5.30 -15.30 -5.41
C PRO A 455 -5.77 -15.98 -6.69
N VAL A 456 -6.84 -16.77 -6.60
CA VAL A 456 -7.43 -17.52 -7.72
C VAL A 456 -8.95 -17.32 -7.74
N PHE A 457 -9.50 -17.01 -8.92
CA PHE A 457 -10.91 -16.64 -9.11
C PHE A 457 -11.90 -17.81 -8.93
N THR A 458 -11.39 -19.04 -8.92
CA THR A 458 -12.11 -20.25 -8.52
C THR A 458 -11.36 -20.82 -7.33
N GLY A 459 -12.08 -21.24 -6.30
CA GLY A 459 -11.47 -21.67 -5.03
C GLY A 459 -11.65 -23.16 -4.72
N GLU A 460 -11.14 -23.55 -3.56
CA GLU A 460 -11.19 -24.90 -3.01
C GLU A 460 -11.53 -24.85 -1.50
N CYS A 461 -12.78 -25.23 -1.17
CA CYS A 461 -13.24 -25.23 0.22
C CYS A 461 -12.80 -26.46 1.02
N LYS A 462 -12.24 -27.50 0.38
CA LYS A 462 -11.85 -28.81 0.94
C LYS A 462 -12.99 -29.65 1.56
N GLU A 463 -14.18 -29.09 1.74
CA GLU A 463 -15.30 -29.76 2.42
C GLU A 463 -16.38 -30.32 1.47
N CYS A 464 -16.62 -29.70 0.32
CA CYS A 464 -17.69 -30.14 -0.58
C CYS A 464 -17.34 -31.45 -1.31
N ARG A 465 -18.36 -32.15 -1.84
CA ARG A 465 -18.19 -33.42 -2.55
C ARG A 465 -17.19 -33.31 -3.71
N HIS A 466 -17.23 -32.20 -4.45
CA HIS A 466 -16.31 -31.96 -5.55
C HIS A 466 -14.86 -31.76 -5.05
N CYS A 467 -14.64 -30.96 -4.00
CA CYS A 467 -13.29 -30.79 -3.44
C CYS A 467 -12.71 -32.08 -2.85
N ARG A 468 -13.55 -32.94 -2.27
CA ARG A 468 -13.13 -34.25 -1.74
C ARG A 468 -12.91 -35.31 -2.82
N SER A 469 -13.41 -35.08 -4.04
CA SER A 469 -13.22 -36.00 -5.17
C SER A 469 -11.88 -35.76 -5.85
N GLU A 470 -11.17 -36.81 -6.25
CA GLU A 470 -9.98 -36.70 -7.10
C GLU A 470 -10.32 -36.41 -8.57
N GLU A 471 -11.60 -36.55 -8.96
CA GLU A 471 -12.07 -36.42 -10.34
C GLU A 471 -12.55 -35.01 -10.69
N SER A 472 -12.61 -34.08 -9.73
CA SER A 472 -13.18 -32.74 -9.94
C SER A 472 -12.42 -31.63 -9.23
N ASN A 473 -12.32 -30.48 -9.90
CA ASN A 473 -11.87 -29.22 -9.34
C ASN A 473 -13.00 -28.18 -9.16
N MET A 474 -14.25 -28.57 -9.36
CA MET A 474 -15.41 -27.66 -9.42
C MET A 474 -16.04 -27.45 -8.04
N CYS A 475 -15.37 -26.71 -7.15
CA CYS A 475 -15.86 -26.43 -5.80
C CYS A 475 -17.28 -25.86 -5.80
N ASP A 476 -18.20 -26.41 -4.99
CA ASP A 476 -19.58 -25.93 -4.92
C ASP A 476 -19.69 -24.51 -4.33
N LEU A 477 -18.90 -24.22 -3.30
CA LEU A 477 -18.95 -22.95 -2.56
C LEU A 477 -18.23 -21.81 -3.29
N LEU A 478 -17.04 -22.12 -3.81
CA LEU A 478 -16.08 -21.13 -4.32
C LEU A 478 -15.95 -21.18 -5.84
N ARG A 479 -16.93 -21.75 -6.54
CA ARG A 479 -17.02 -21.66 -7.99
C ARG A 479 -17.07 -20.20 -8.41
N ILE A 480 -16.42 -19.89 -9.54
CA ILE A 480 -16.52 -18.58 -10.18
C ILE A 480 -17.98 -18.13 -10.30
N ASN A 481 -18.25 -16.90 -9.88
CA ASN A 481 -19.52 -16.22 -10.09
C ASN A 481 -19.22 -14.79 -10.50
N THR A 482 -19.58 -14.45 -11.72
CA THR A 482 -19.21 -13.19 -12.36
C THR A 482 -20.16 -12.05 -12.02
N ASP A 483 -21.36 -12.36 -11.53
CA ASP A 483 -22.41 -11.40 -11.19
C ASP A 483 -22.41 -11.02 -9.70
N ARG A 484 -21.70 -11.76 -8.84
CA ARG A 484 -21.77 -11.61 -7.39
C ARG A 484 -21.37 -10.21 -6.91
N GLY A 485 -20.23 -9.68 -7.35
CA GLY A 485 -19.76 -8.34 -6.95
C GLY A 485 -19.39 -8.13 -5.47
N VAL A 486 -19.66 -9.10 -4.59
CA VAL A 486 -19.55 -8.98 -3.12
C VAL A 486 -18.96 -10.25 -2.48
N MET A 487 -18.59 -10.15 -1.20
CA MET A 487 -18.08 -11.29 -0.43
C MET A 487 -19.18 -12.33 -0.16
N LEU A 488 -18.76 -13.59 -0.01
CA LEU A 488 -19.67 -14.73 0.19
C LEU A 488 -20.43 -14.70 1.51
N ASN A 489 -19.78 -14.28 2.58
CA ASN A 489 -20.29 -14.48 3.93
C ASN A 489 -21.38 -13.49 4.32
N ASP A 490 -21.22 -12.21 3.97
CA ASP A 490 -22.13 -11.14 4.37
C ASP A 490 -22.81 -10.44 3.17
N GLY A 491 -22.48 -10.81 1.93
CA GLY A 491 -23.02 -10.17 0.75
C GLY A 491 -22.62 -8.71 0.59
N LYS A 492 -21.54 -8.26 1.25
CA LYS A 492 -21.05 -6.86 1.16
C LYS A 492 -19.74 -6.76 0.39
N SER A 493 -19.47 -5.59 -0.16
CA SER A 493 -18.13 -5.30 -0.68
C SER A 493 -17.14 -5.06 0.47
N ARG A 494 -15.85 -5.24 0.16
CA ARG A 494 -14.73 -4.81 1.00
C ARG A 494 -14.07 -3.54 0.47
N PHE A 495 -14.57 -3.01 -0.64
CA PHE A 495 -14.11 -1.77 -1.23
C PHE A 495 -15.19 -0.70 -1.12
N SER A 496 -14.79 0.50 -0.70
CA SER A 496 -15.65 1.68 -0.74
C SER A 496 -14.89 2.96 -1.09
N ILE A 497 -15.59 3.92 -1.67
CA ILE A 497 -15.12 5.31 -1.80
C ILE A 497 -16.17 6.17 -1.11
N LYS A 498 -15.77 6.90 -0.06
CA LYS A 498 -16.67 7.80 0.69
C LYS A 498 -17.95 7.09 1.14
N GLY A 499 -17.80 5.87 1.66
CA GLY A 499 -18.90 5.00 2.11
C GLY A 499 -19.75 4.36 1.01
N LYS A 500 -19.52 4.67 -0.27
CA LYS A 500 -20.22 4.02 -1.40
C LYS A 500 -19.46 2.76 -1.83
N PRO A 501 -20.13 1.61 -2.02
CA PRO A 501 -19.46 0.37 -2.37
C PRO A 501 -18.89 0.42 -3.79
N ILE A 502 -17.68 -0.14 -3.94
CA ILE A 502 -17.11 -0.53 -5.24
C ILE A 502 -17.14 -2.04 -5.30
N TYR A 503 -17.62 -2.63 -6.39
CA TYR A 503 -17.82 -4.08 -6.45
C TYR A 503 -16.53 -4.84 -6.72
N HIS A 504 -16.50 -6.08 -6.24
CA HIS A 504 -15.43 -7.04 -6.50
C HIS A 504 -15.56 -7.67 -7.88
N PHE A 505 -14.44 -8.01 -8.51
CA PHE A 505 -14.41 -8.87 -9.68
C PHE A 505 -13.95 -10.29 -9.31
N VAL A 506 -14.82 -11.27 -9.58
CA VAL A 506 -14.61 -12.71 -9.38
C VAL A 506 -13.94 -13.08 -8.04
N GLY A 507 -14.22 -12.29 -7.00
CA GLY A 507 -13.73 -12.49 -5.64
C GLY A 507 -12.23 -12.26 -5.44
N THR A 508 -11.55 -11.53 -6.33
CA THR A 508 -10.09 -11.27 -6.24
C THR A 508 -9.73 -9.79 -6.40
N SER A 509 -10.25 -9.10 -7.42
CA SER A 509 -10.15 -7.63 -7.58
C SER A 509 -8.73 -7.07 -7.42
N THR A 510 -7.78 -7.62 -8.18
CA THR A 510 -6.35 -7.44 -7.94
C THR A 510 -5.73 -6.20 -8.59
N PHE A 511 -6.50 -5.37 -9.31
CA PHE A 511 -6.08 -4.02 -9.74
C PHE A 511 -6.20 -3.00 -8.59
N SER A 512 -5.74 -3.42 -7.41
CA SER A 512 -5.76 -2.68 -6.16
C SER A 512 -4.55 -3.09 -5.33
N GLU A 513 -3.91 -2.13 -4.66
CA GLU A 513 -2.75 -2.38 -3.80
C GLU A 513 -3.07 -3.38 -2.67
N TYR A 514 -4.32 -3.37 -2.21
CA TYR A 514 -4.85 -4.36 -1.28
C TYR A 514 -6.17 -4.93 -1.75
N THR A 515 -6.43 -6.19 -1.41
CA THR A 515 -7.72 -6.83 -1.66
C THR A 515 -8.05 -7.80 -0.52
N VAL A 516 -9.33 -8.08 -0.35
CA VAL A 516 -9.82 -9.09 0.59
C VAL A 516 -10.46 -10.21 -0.20
N VAL A 517 -10.01 -11.43 0.08
CA VAL A 517 -10.46 -12.64 -0.62
C VAL A 517 -10.83 -13.71 0.38
N HIS A 518 -11.67 -14.65 -0.01
CA HIS A 518 -11.94 -15.83 0.81
C HIS A 518 -10.68 -16.71 0.88
N VAL A 519 -10.35 -17.26 2.06
CA VAL A 519 -9.15 -18.10 2.28
C VAL A 519 -9.06 -19.29 1.32
N GLY A 520 -10.20 -19.85 0.95
CA GLY A 520 -10.29 -20.94 -0.02
C GLY A 520 -9.94 -20.54 -1.46
N CYS A 521 -9.74 -19.25 -1.74
CA CYS A 521 -9.33 -18.73 -3.05
C CYS A 521 -7.84 -18.34 -3.07
N LEU A 522 -7.05 -18.83 -2.11
CA LEU A 522 -5.62 -18.53 -2.00
C LEU A 522 -4.77 -19.80 -2.03
N ALA A 523 -3.84 -19.85 -2.98
CA ALA A 523 -2.77 -20.83 -3.01
C ALA A 523 -1.54 -20.26 -2.28
N LYS A 524 -1.11 -20.93 -1.21
CA LYS A 524 0.15 -20.62 -0.52
C LYS A 524 1.31 -21.17 -1.34
N ILE A 525 2.27 -20.33 -1.64
CA ILE A 525 3.40 -20.68 -2.52
C ILE A 525 4.73 -20.53 -1.80
N ASN A 526 5.78 -21.04 -2.44
CA ASN A 526 7.15 -20.87 -1.97
C ASN A 526 7.50 -19.38 -1.85
N PRO A 527 7.95 -18.89 -0.69
CA PRO A 527 8.29 -17.47 -0.50
C PRO A 527 9.48 -17.02 -1.35
N GLU A 528 10.32 -17.94 -1.84
CA GLU A 528 11.42 -17.64 -2.76
C GLU A 528 10.97 -17.47 -4.22
N ALA A 529 9.72 -17.81 -4.53
CA ALA A 529 9.20 -17.68 -5.89
C ALA A 529 9.14 -16.20 -6.32
N PRO A 530 9.66 -15.85 -7.50
CA PRO A 530 9.64 -14.47 -7.99
C PRO A 530 8.20 -14.08 -8.35
N LEU A 531 7.58 -13.26 -7.49
CA LEU A 531 6.17 -12.91 -7.55
C LEU A 531 5.78 -12.15 -8.83
N ASP A 532 6.73 -11.44 -9.45
CA ASP A 532 6.54 -10.80 -10.75
C ASP A 532 6.35 -11.83 -11.87
N LYS A 533 6.92 -13.03 -11.75
CA LYS A 533 6.79 -14.09 -12.75
C LYS A 533 5.60 -15.00 -12.47
N VAL A 534 5.41 -15.41 -11.22
CA VAL A 534 4.38 -16.41 -10.89
C VAL A 534 2.95 -15.83 -10.83
N CYS A 535 2.79 -14.50 -10.88
CA CYS A 535 1.48 -13.84 -10.84
C CYS A 535 0.54 -14.25 -11.99
N ILE A 536 1.08 -14.71 -13.14
CA ILE A 536 0.31 -15.14 -14.31
C ILE A 536 -0.23 -16.58 -14.21
N LEU A 537 0.10 -17.30 -13.14
CA LEU A 537 -0.33 -18.70 -12.95
C LEU A 537 -1.79 -18.82 -12.49
N SER A 538 -2.41 -17.76 -11.96
CA SER A 538 -3.76 -17.83 -11.40
C SER A 538 -4.90 -17.91 -12.44
N CYS A 539 -4.60 -17.87 -13.74
CA CYS A 539 -5.63 -18.06 -14.78
C CYS A 539 -5.08 -18.71 -16.06
N GLY A 540 -4.71 -17.94 -17.08
CA GLY A 540 -4.55 -18.48 -18.43
C GLY A 540 -3.44 -19.52 -18.59
N VAL A 541 -2.31 -19.35 -17.89
CA VAL A 541 -1.19 -20.29 -17.97
C VAL A 541 -1.60 -21.64 -17.38
N SER A 542 -2.03 -21.70 -16.13
CA SER A 542 -2.44 -22.97 -15.51
C SER A 542 -3.61 -23.63 -16.23
N THR A 543 -4.51 -22.84 -16.80
CA THR A 543 -5.65 -23.35 -17.59
C THR A 543 -5.18 -24.17 -18.80
N GLY A 544 -4.29 -23.63 -19.63
CA GLY A 544 -3.80 -24.34 -20.81
C GLY A 544 -2.85 -25.50 -20.47
N LEU A 545 -1.96 -25.28 -19.49
CA LEU A 545 -1.01 -26.28 -19.02
C LEU A 545 -1.75 -27.51 -18.48
N GLY A 546 -2.71 -27.29 -17.57
CA GLY A 546 -3.50 -28.35 -16.96
C GLY A 546 -4.46 -29.02 -17.93
N ALA A 547 -5.06 -28.27 -18.86
CA ALA A 547 -5.88 -28.86 -19.93
C ALA A 547 -5.10 -29.92 -20.72
N THR A 548 -3.80 -29.72 -20.87
CA THR A 548 -2.94 -30.66 -21.60
C THR A 548 -2.40 -31.75 -20.69
N LEU A 549 -1.75 -31.40 -19.58
CA LEU A 549 -1.11 -32.36 -18.67
C LEU A 549 -2.09 -33.20 -17.86
N ASN A 550 -3.21 -32.62 -17.43
CA ASN A 550 -4.15 -33.29 -16.53
C ASN A 550 -5.37 -33.87 -17.25
N VAL A 551 -5.73 -33.35 -18.42
CA VAL A 551 -6.98 -33.75 -19.11
C VAL A 551 -6.70 -34.46 -20.43
N ALA A 552 -5.96 -33.83 -21.34
CA ALA A 552 -5.59 -34.46 -22.60
C ALA A 552 -4.63 -35.64 -22.36
N LYS A 553 -3.67 -35.49 -21.44
CA LYS A 553 -2.67 -36.50 -21.09
C LYS A 553 -2.03 -37.14 -22.33
N PRO A 554 -1.40 -36.36 -23.23
CA PRO A 554 -0.68 -36.92 -24.37
C PRO A 554 0.41 -37.88 -23.89
N LYS A 555 0.62 -38.97 -24.63
CA LYS A 555 1.74 -39.88 -24.37
C LYS A 555 3.00 -39.29 -25.02
N LYS A 556 4.17 -39.69 -24.53
CA LYS A 556 5.43 -39.37 -25.21
C LYS A 556 5.36 -39.84 -26.66
N GLY A 557 5.72 -38.96 -27.59
CA GLY A 557 5.65 -39.20 -29.03
C GLY A 557 4.32 -38.81 -29.68
N SER A 558 3.29 -38.41 -28.92
CA SER A 558 1.99 -38.04 -29.49
C SER A 558 2.04 -36.85 -30.45
N THR A 559 1.09 -36.82 -31.38
CA THR A 559 0.74 -35.66 -32.21
C THR A 559 -0.39 -34.88 -31.52
N VAL A 560 -0.18 -33.59 -31.29
CA VAL A 560 -1.13 -32.73 -30.57
C VAL A 560 -1.51 -31.52 -31.42
N ALA A 561 -2.81 -31.26 -31.63
CA ALA A 561 -3.29 -30.02 -32.25
C ALA A 561 -3.74 -29.00 -31.18
N ILE A 562 -3.29 -27.76 -31.30
CA ILE A 562 -3.67 -26.66 -30.42
C ILE A 562 -4.44 -25.63 -31.24
N PHE A 563 -5.73 -25.45 -30.95
CA PHE A 563 -6.58 -24.47 -31.64
C PHE A 563 -6.58 -23.15 -30.86
N GLY A 564 -6.02 -22.11 -31.48
CA GLY A 564 -5.85 -20.77 -30.91
C GLY A 564 -4.50 -20.60 -30.22
N LEU A 565 -3.60 -19.80 -30.79
CA LEU A 565 -2.25 -19.55 -30.28
C LEU A 565 -2.18 -18.26 -29.45
N GLY A 566 -3.19 -18.04 -28.60
CA GLY A 566 -3.14 -17.04 -27.52
C GLY A 566 -2.47 -17.61 -26.26
N ALA A 567 -2.43 -16.85 -25.16
CA ALA A 567 -1.73 -17.28 -23.95
C ALA A 567 -2.14 -18.67 -23.41
N VAL A 568 -3.45 -18.99 -23.42
CA VAL A 568 -3.94 -20.32 -22.99
C VAL A 568 -3.45 -21.42 -23.93
N GLY A 569 -3.54 -21.21 -25.25
CA GLY A 569 -3.07 -22.21 -26.23
C GLY A 569 -1.55 -22.36 -26.25
N LEU A 570 -0.79 -21.27 -26.08
CA LEU A 570 0.66 -21.35 -25.91
C LEU A 570 1.03 -22.13 -24.65
N SER A 571 0.26 -21.98 -23.57
CA SER A 571 0.42 -22.80 -22.37
C SER A 571 0.05 -24.27 -22.58
N ALA A 572 -0.97 -24.55 -23.41
CA ALA A 572 -1.30 -25.91 -23.81
C ALA A 572 -0.20 -26.55 -24.69
N ALA A 573 0.40 -25.78 -25.60
CA ALA A 573 1.56 -26.20 -26.38
C ALA A 573 2.76 -26.52 -25.48
N GLU A 574 3.02 -25.69 -24.47
CA GLU A 574 4.07 -25.93 -23.48
C GLU A 574 3.78 -27.21 -22.67
N GLY A 575 2.52 -27.45 -22.28
CA GLY A 575 2.10 -28.71 -21.67
C GLY A 575 2.31 -29.93 -22.57
N ALA A 576 2.05 -29.81 -23.87
CA ALA A 576 2.32 -30.88 -24.83
C ALA A 576 3.83 -31.14 -24.97
N ARG A 577 4.65 -30.09 -24.97
CA ARG A 577 6.11 -30.17 -24.98
C ARG A 577 6.64 -30.89 -23.73
N ILE A 578 6.16 -30.50 -22.54
CA ILE A 578 6.53 -31.11 -21.26
C ILE A 578 6.14 -32.59 -21.23
N ALA A 579 4.97 -32.95 -21.77
CA ALA A 579 4.54 -34.35 -21.89
C ALA A 579 5.32 -35.16 -22.94
N GLY A 580 6.19 -34.51 -23.73
CA GLY A 580 7.03 -35.16 -24.72
C GLY A 580 6.33 -35.47 -26.05
N ALA A 581 5.33 -34.68 -26.44
CA ALA A 581 4.75 -34.76 -27.78
C ALA A 581 5.83 -34.57 -28.87
N SER A 582 5.76 -35.35 -29.95
CA SER A 582 6.74 -35.29 -31.05
C SER A 582 6.37 -34.27 -32.13
N ARG A 583 5.06 -34.04 -32.30
CA ARG A 583 4.49 -33.11 -33.28
C ARG A 583 3.43 -32.27 -32.57
N ILE A 584 3.59 -30.94 -32.60
CA ILE A 584 2.64 -30.00 -32.04
C ILE A 584 2.19 -29.06 -33.16
N ILE A 585 0.93 -29.19 -33.56
CA ILE A 585 0.33 -28.45 -34.68
C ILE A 585 -0.46 -27.28 -34.11
N GLY A 586 0.01 -26.05 -34.36
CA GLY A 586 -0.72 -24.84 -34.01
C GLY A 586 -1.74 -24.47 -35.08
N VAL A 587 -3.00 -24.28 -34.69
CA VAL A 587 -4.09 -23.89 -35.58
C VAL A 587 -4.56 -22.49 -35.20
N ASP A 588 -4.27 -21.48 -36.03
CA ASP A 588 -4.67 -20.09 -35.79
C ASP A 588 -4.91 -19.36 -37.12
N LEU A 589 -5.73 -18.31 -37.09
CA LEU A 589 -5.99 -17.46 -38.26
C LEU A 589 -4.86 -16.46 -38.52
N ASN A 590 -4.05 -16.16 -37.50
CA ASN A 590 -2.95 -15.21 -37.61
C ASN A 590 -1.60 -15.94 -37.78
N PRO A 591 -1.03 -15.98 -38.99
CA PRO A 591 0.26 -16.64 -39.23
C PRO A 591 1.42 -15.99 -38.48
N SER A 592 1.33 -14.71 -38.09
CA SER A 592 2.39 -14.03 -37.34
C SER A 592 2.62 -14.61 -35.93
N ARG A 593 1.65 -15.38 -35.40
CA ARG A 593 1.76 -16.04 -34.09
C ARG A 593 2.66 -17.27 -34.12
N PHE A 594 2.92 -17.84 -35.30
CA PHE A 594 3.68 -19.10 -35.39
C PHE A 594 5.11 -18.95 -34.87
N ASP A 595 5.79 -17.85 -35.19
CA ASP A 595 7.17 -17.64 -34.74
C ASP A 595 7.30 -17.52 -33.22
N ALA A 596 6.31 -16.92 -32.56
CA ALA A 596 6.22 -16.95 -31.11
C ALA A 596 5.92 -18.36 -30.59
N ALA A 597 4.97 -19.06 -31.21
CA ALA A 597 4.52 -20.39 -30.81
C ALA A 597 5.62 -21.46 -30.87
N LYS A 598 6.57 -21.35 -31.81
CA LYS A 598 7.76 -22.23 -31.87
C LYS A 598 8.55 -22.25 -30.56
N LYS A 599 8.59 -21.13 -29.83
CA LYS A 599 9.28 -21.03 -28.53
C LYS A 599 8.62 -21.88 -27.43
N PHE A 600 7.37 -22.27 -27.63
CA PHE A 600 6.56 -23.12 -26.75
C PHE A 600 6.43 -24.56 -27.28
N GLY A 601 7.27 -24.93 -28.25
CA GLY A 601 7.32 -26.30 -28.79
C GLY A 601 6.42 -26.56 -30.00
N VAL A 602 5.66 -25.57 -30.51
CA VAL A 602 4.86 -25.75 -31.73
C VAL A 602 5.78 -26.02 -32.93
N THR A 603 5.61 -27.16 -33.59
CA THR A 603 6.46 -27.62 -34.69
C THR A 603 5.88 -27.32 -36.06
N GLU A 604 4.55 -27.28 -36.17
CA GLU A 604 3.81 -27.13 -37.43
C GLU A 604 2.69 -26.10 -37.25
N PHE A 605 2.26 -25.47 -38.34
CA PHE A 605 1.22 -24.45 -38.33
C PHE A 605 0.20 -24.69 -39.43
N VAL A 606 -1.08 -24.50 -39.10
CA VAL A 606 -2.19 -24.61 -40.05
C VAL A 606 -3.08 -23.38 -39.88
N ASN A 607 -3.23 -22.60 -40.95
CA ASN A 607 -4.27 -21.58 -41.02
C ASN A 607 -5.50 -22.18 -41.72
N PRO A 608 -6.67 -22.24 -41.06
CA PRO A 608 -7.90 -22.70 -41.70
C PRO A 608 -8.26 -21.95 -43.00
N LYS A 609 -7.80 -20.70 -43.17
CA LYS A 609 -8.07 -19.88 -44.37
C LYS A 609 -7.23 -20.24 -45.59
N ASP A 610 -6.18 -21.05 -45.42
CA ASP A 610 -5.30 -21.44 -46.53
C ASP A 610 -5.86 -22.65 -47.32
N TYR A 611 -7.06 -23.13 -46.96
CA TYR A 611 -7.67 -24.33 -47.52
C TYR A 611 -9.15 -24.10 -47.86
N ASP A 612 -9.61 -24.66 -48.99
CA ASP A 612 -11.01 -24.59 -49.45
C ASP A 612 -11.89 -25.72 -48.87
N ARG A 613 -11.39 -26.44 -47.87
CA ARG A 613 -12.04 -27.59 -47.23
C ARG A 613 -11.90 -27.53 -45.70
N PRO A 614 -12.73 -28.27 -44.93
CA PRO A 614 -12.71 -28.21 -43.47
C PRO A 614 -11.31 -28.52 -42.89
N VAL A 615 -10.85 -27.71 -41.94
CA VAL A 615 -9.49 -27.81 -41.39
C VAL A 615 -9.23 -29.16 -40.70
N GLN A 616 -10.26 -29.79 -40.14
CA GLN A 616 -10.15 -31.11 -39.54
C GLN A 616 -9.77 -32.20 -40.55
N GLU A 617 -10.17 -32.09 -41.82
CA GLU A 617 -9.79 -33.02 -42.89
C GLU A 617 -8.33 -32.81 -43.30
N VAL A 618 -7.89 -31.54 -43.37
CA VAL A 618 -6.49 -31.18 -43.64
C VAL A 618 -5.58 -31.77 -42.58
N ILE A 619 -5.92 -31.56 -41.30
CA ILE A 619 -5.16 -32.10 -40.17
C ILE A 619 -5.14 -33.63 -40.24
N ALA A 620 -6.29 -34.28 -40.47
CA ALA A 620 -6.36 -35.73 -40.57
C ALA A 620 -5.48 -36.29 -41.70
N GLU A 621 -5.45 -35.65 -42.86
CA GLU A 621 -4.59 -36.05 -43.97
C GLU A 621 -3.10 -35.89 -43.61
N MET A 622 -2.71 -34.75 -43.02
CA MET A 622 -1.33 -34.44 -42.64
C MET A 622 -0.77 -35.33 -41.51
N THR A 623 -1.65 -36.01 -40.77
CA THR A 623 -1.26 -36.86 -39.64
C THR A 623 -1.59 -38.34 -39.84
N GLY A 624 -2.16 -38.71 -40.99
CA GLY A 624 -2.48 -40.10 -41.30
C GLY A 624 -3.71 -40.63 -40.54
N GLY A 625 -4.72 -39.80 -40.33
CA GLY A 625 -6.02 -40.16 -39.77
C GLY A 625 -6.50 -39.35 -38.57
N GLY A 626 -5.81 -38.26 -38.22
CA GLY A 626 -6.15 -37.37 -37.09
C GLY A 626 -5.01 -37.20 -36.09
N VAL A 627 -5.20 -36.35 -35.08
CA VAL A 627 -4.23 -36.16 -33.99
C VAL A 627 -4.56 -37.05 -32.80
N ASP A 628 -3.56 -37.38 -31.97
CA ASP A 628 -3.80 -38.14 -30.74
C ASP A 628 -4.60 -37.29 -29.76
N ARG A 629 -4.25 -36.01 -29.64
CA ARG A 629 -4.89 -35.06 -28.74
C ARG A 629 -5.17 -33.75 -29.45
N SER A 630 -6.28 -33.11 -29.13
CA SER A 630 -6.50 -31.70 -29.47
C SER A 630 -6.88 -30.91 -28.23
N VAL A 631 -6.44 -29.65 -28.17
CA VAL A 631 -6.81 -28.70 -27.13
C VAL A 631 -7.30 -27.42 -27.79
N GLU A 632 -8.55 -27.05 -27.50
CA GLU A 632 -9.19 -25.86 -28.07
C GLU A 632 -9.22 -24.72 -27.06
N CYS A 633 -8.74 -23.54 -27.47
CA CYS A 633 -8.49 -22.39 -26.60
C CYS A 633 -9.04 -21.06 -27.15
N THR A 634 -9.87 -21.08 -28.20
CA THR A 634 -10.45 -19.88 -28.85
C THR A 634 -11.84 -19.53 -28.34
N GLY A 635 -12.63 -20.51 -27.90
CA GLY A 635 -14.05 -20.33 -27.62
C GLY A 635 -14.93 -20.30 -28.88
N ASN A 636 -14.35 -20.38 -30.08
CA ASN A 636 -15.11 -20.37 -31.32
C ASN A 636 -15.76 -21.74 -31.58
N ILE A 637 -17.07 -21.76 -31.80
CA ILE A 637 -17.82 -23.02 -31.94
C ILE A 637 -17.34 -23.90 -33.10
N ASN A 638 -16.90 -23.30 -34.22
CA ASN A 638 -16.38 -24.06 -35.36
C ASN A 638 -14.98 -24.63 -35.07
N ALA A 639 -14.15 -23.89 -34.33
CA ALA A 639 -12.86 -24.39 -33.86
C ALA A 639 -13.05 -25.55 -32.86
N MET A 640 -14.03 -25.47 -31.96
CA MET A 640 -14.39 -26.56 -31.06
C MET A 640 -14.78 -27.83 -31.81
N ILE A 641 -15.66 -27.71 -32.81
CA ILE A 641 -16.09 -28.85 -33.63
C ILE A 641 -14.89 -29.41 -34.39
N SER A 642 -14.08 -28.56 -35.03
CA SER A 642 -12.88 -28.97 -35.76
C SER A 642 -11.87 -29.67 -34.85
N ALA A 643 -11.67 -29.18 -33.63
CA ALA A 643 -10.80 -29.79 -32.64
C ALA A 643 -11.28 -31.19 -32.27
N PHE A 644 -12.59 -31.40 -32.09
CA PHE A 644 -13.13 -32.73 -31.84
C PHE A 644 -13.04 -33.65 -33.05
N GLU A 645 -13.32 -33.14 -34.24
CA GLU A 645 -13.40 -33.99 -35.44
C GLU A 645 -12.03 -34.37 -35.99
N CYS A 646 -10.99 -33.58 -35.70
CA CYS A 646 -9.62 -33.84 -36.17
C CYS A 646 -8.86 -34.90 -35.36
N VAL A 647 -9.38 -35.40 -34.24
CA VAL A 647 -8.69 -36.44 -33.46
C VAL A 647 -8.89 -37.83 -34.08
N HIS A 648 -7.93 -38.73 -33.84
CA HIS A 648 -7.99 -40.11 -34.31
C HIS A 648 -9.23 -40.86 -33.82
N ASP A 649 -9.81 -41.67 -34.70
CA ASP A 649 -10.74 -42.73 -34.32
C ASP A 649 -10.05 -43.71 -33.33
N GLY A 650 -10.80 -44.28 -32.38
CA GLY A 650 -10.31 -45.26 -31.41
C GLY A 650 -9.75 -44.68 -30.10
N TRP A 651 -8.82 -43.72 -30.19
CA TRP A 651 -8.09 -43.23 -29.00
C TRP A 651 -7.92 -41.71 -28.92
N GLY A 652 -8.43 -40.97 -29.90
CA GLY A 652 -8.34 -39.53 -29.96
C GLY A 652 -9.10 -38.86 -28.81
N VAL A 653 -8.49 -37.83 -28.20
CA VAL A 653 -9.12 -37.05 -27.14
C VAL A 653 -9.07 -35.56 -27.49
N ALA A 654 -10.23 -34.92 -27.55
CA ALA A 654 -10.34 -33.48 -27.70
C ALA A 654 -10.73 -32.83 -26.37
N VAL A 655 -10.01 -31.77 -26.00
CA VAL A 655 -10.24 -31.00 -24.78
C VAL A 655 -10.68 -29.59 -25.15
N LEU A 656 -11.90 -29.22 -24.77
CA LEU A 656 -12.45 -27.88 -24.95
C LEU A 656 -12.16 -27.03 -23.71
N VAL A 657 -11.50 -25.90 -23.91
CA VAL A 657 -11.07 -24.97 -22.85
C VAL A 657 -11.66 -23.58 -23.07
N GLY A 658 -11.75 -23.13 -24.32
CA GLY A 658 -12.29 -21.83 -24.67
C GLY A 658 -13.75 -21.67 -24.21
N VAL A 659 -14.15 -20.45 -23.87
CA VAL A 659 -15.53 -20.13 -23.46
C VAL A 659 -16.33 -19.72 -24.70
N PRO A 660 -17.38 -20.46 -25.09
CA PRO A 660 -18.22 -20.12 -26.24
C PRO A 660 -19.23 -19.03 -25.91
N ASN A 661 -19.87 -18.45 -26.93
CA ASN A 661 -21.03 -17.60 -26.67
C ASN A 661 -22.17 -18.45 -26.10
N LYS A 662 -22.96 -17.86 -25.20
CA LYS A 662 -24.04 -18.57 -24.51
C LYS A 662 -25.10 -19.19 -25.43
N ASP A 663 -25.26 -18.65 -26.64
CA ASP A 663 -26.27 -19.05 -27.62
C ASP A 663 -25.70 -20.03 -28.68
N ASP A 664 -24.39 -20.31 -28.64
CA ASP A 664 -23.74 -21.24 -29.57
C ASP A 664 -24.12 -22.69 -29.25
N ALA A 665 -24.27 -23.52 -30.29
CA ALA A 665 -24.58 -24.94 -30.15
C ALA A 665 -23.51 -25.80 -30.79
N PHE A 666 -22.92 -26.71 -30.00
CA PHE A 666 -21.96 -27.68 -30.49
C PHE A 666 -22.70 -28.82 -31.21
N LYS A 667 -22.46 -28.96 -32.52
CA LYS A 667 -23.11 -29.97 -33.36
C LYS A 667 -22.04 -30.79 -34.07
N THR A 668 -22.08 -32.10 -33.91
CA THR A 668 -21.16 -33.04 -34.56
C THR A 668 -21.90 -34.31 -34.98
N HIS A 669 -21.32 -35.07 -35.89
CA HIS A 669 -21.92 -36.32 -36.35
C HIS A 669 -21.86 -37.40 -35.25
N PRO A 670 -22.96 -38.13 -34.93
CA PRO A 670 -22.96 -39.17 -33.89
C PRO A 670 -21.92 -40.27 -34.09
N MET A 671 -21.53 -40.54 -35.35
CA MET A 671 -20.45 -41.49 -35.65
C MET A 671 -19.11 -41.11 -35.03
N ASN A 672 -18.83 -39.83 -34.75
CA ASN A 672 -17.60 -39.45 -34.06
C ASN A 672 -17.51 -40.09 -32.67
N LEU A 673 -18.64 -40.24 -31.97
CA LEU A 673 -18.68 -40.94 -30.68
C LEU A 673 -18.63 -42.46 -30.83
N LEU A 674 -19.29 -43.01 -31.86
CA LEU A 674 -19.26 -44.45 -32.16
C LEU A 674 -17.89 -44.93 -32.67
N ASN A 675 -17.10 -44.03 -33.25
CA ASN A 675 -15.70 -44.24 -33.61
C ASN A 675 -14.77 -44.09 -32.39
N GLU A 676 -15.29 -44.14 -31.16
CA GLU A 676 -14.53 -44.11 -29.91
C GLU A 676 -13.67 -42.84 -29.72
N LYS A 677 -14.01 -41.71 -30.37
CA LYS A 677 -13.41 -40.41 -30.04
C LYS A 677 -13.93 -39.92 -28.70
N THR A 678 -13.05 -39.35 -27.89
CA THR A 678 -13.42 -38.78 -26.58
C THR A 678 -13.47 -37.26 -26.64
N LEU A 679 -14.60 -36.67 -26.24
CA LEU A 679 -14.75 -35.24 -26.02
C LEU A 679 -14.74 -34.93 -24.53
N LYS A 680 -13.88 -34.00 -24.09
CA LYS A 680 -13.84 -33.51 -22.71
C LYS A 680 -13.89 -31.99 -22.68
N GLY A 681 -14.54 -31.44 -21.65
CA GLY A 681 -14.38 -30.06 -21.25
C GLY A 681 -13.47 -29.97 -20.03
N THR A 682 -12.87 -28.80 -19.81
CA THR A 682 -12.15 -28.53 -18.57
C THR A 682 -12.27 -27.07 -18.18
N PHE A 683 -12.21 -26.82 -16.87
CA PHE A 683 -12.16 -25.48 -16.30
C PHE A 683 -10.88 -25.36 -15.47
N PHE A 684 -10.12 -24.28 -15.65
CA PHE A 684 -8.84 -24.05 -14.96
C PHE A 684 -7.85 -25.24 -15.07
N GLY A 685 -7.89 -25.99 -16.18
CA GLY A 685 -6.97 -27.09 -16.44
C GLY A 685 -7.13 -28.30 -15.50
N ASN A 686 -8.30 -28.45 -14.87
CA ASN A 686 -8.59 -29.45 -13.84
C ASN A 686 -7.65 -29.39 -12.62
N TYR A 687 -7.02 -28.23 -12.36
CA TYR A 687 -6.29 -28.00 -11.13
C TYR A 687 -7.23 -27.62 -9.99
N LYS A 688 -7.03 -28.20 -8.81
CA LYS A 688 -7.52 -27.70 -7.53
C LYS A 688 -6.61 -26.55 -7.10
N PRO A 689 -7.13 -25.31 -7.05
CA PRO A 689 -6.29 -24.12 -6.92
C PRO A 689 -5.34 -24.12 -5.71
N ARG A 690 -5.80 -24.53 -4.53
CA ARG A 690 -4.96 -24.43 -3.32
C ARG A 690 -4.01 -25.61 -3.21
N THR A 691 -4.48 -26.79 -3.64
CA THR A 691 -3.72 -28.04 -3.55
C THR A 691 -2.67 -28.15 -4.66
N ASP A 692 -3.00 -27.82 -5.90
CA ASP A 692 -2.15 -28.16 -7.05
C ASP A 692 -1.31 -26.97 -7.55
N LEU A 693 -1.80 -25.73 -7.46
CA LEU A 693 -1.09 -24.57 -8.00
C LEU A 693 0.31 -24.34 -7.38
N PRO A 694 0.56 -24.65 -6.08
CA PRO A 694 1.92 -24.61 -5.54
C PRO A 694 2.89 -25.52 -6.29
N SER A 695 2.45 -26.69 -6.77
CA SER A 695 3.30 -27.58 -7.58
C SER A 695 3.63 -27.00 -8.96
N VAL A 696 2.73 -26.22 -9.55
CA VAL A 696 2.97 -25.52 -10.83
C VAL A 696 4.00 -24.40 -10.64
N VAL A 697 3.99 -23.72 -9.49
CA VAL A 697 5.06 -22.79 -9.09
C VAL A 697 6.38 -23.53 -8.99
N GLU A 698 6.42 -24.69 -8.35
CA GLU A 698 7.64 -25.50 -8.24
C GLU A 698 8.15 -25.99 -9.61
N MET A 699 7.29 -26.34 -10.57
CA MET A 699 7.71 -26.65 -11.94
C MET A 699 8.48 -25.49 -12.58
N TYR A 700 8.03 -24.25 -12.35
CA TYR A 700 8.75 -23.06 -12.80
C TYR A 700 10.07 -22.87 -12.05
N MET A 701 10.08 -23.03 -10.73
CA MET A 701 11.31 -22.93 -9.92
C MET A 701 12.36 -23.96 -10.35
N ASN A 702 11.92 -25.15 -10.76
CA ASN A 702 12.76 -26.23 -11.28
C ASN A 702 13.11 -26.09 -12.77
N LYS A 703 12.69 -25.00 -13.43
CA LYS A 703 12.93 -24.69 -14.86
C LYS A 703 12.30 -25.71 -15.82
N GLU A 704 11.27 -26.42 -15.38
CA GLU A 704 10.48 -27.32 -16.23
C GLU A 704 9.45 -26.53 -17.06
N LEU A 705 8.99 -25.40 -16.51
CA LEU A 705 8.08 -24.44 -17.11
C LEU A 705 8.78 -23.08 -17.27
N GLU A 706 8.69 -22.45 -18.44
CA GLU A 706 9.34 -21.16 -18.72
C GLU A 706 8.29 -20.03 -18.79
N LEU A 707 8.13 -19.27 -17.70
CA LEU A 707 7.09 -18.23 -17.58
C LEU A 707 7.46 -16.92 -18.27
N GLU A 708 8.75 -16.61 -18.38
CA GLU A 708 9.27 -15.38 -18.96
C GLU A 708 8.86 -15.22 -20.43
N LYS A 709 8.69 -16.33 -21.15
CA LYS A 709 8.25 -16.32 -22.55
C LYS A 709 6.84 -15.74 -22.72
N PHE A 710 6.00 -15.81 -21.70
CA PHE A 710 4.63 -15.28 -21.75
C PHE A 710 4.61 -13.77 -21.47
N ILE A 711 5.59 -13.26 -20.73
CA ILE A 711 5.64 -11.87 -20.27
C ILE A 711 6.25 -11.01 -21.37
N THR A 712 5.43 -10.13 -21.94
CA THR A 712 5.82 -9.27 -23.06
C THR A 712 5.97 -7.81 -22.67
N HIS A 713 5.23 -7.38 -21.65
CA HIS A 713 5.15 -5.99 -21.22
C HIS A 713 5.08 -5.92 -19.70
N GLU A 714 5.56 -4.82 -19.14
CA GLU A 714 5.41 -4.46 -17.74
C GLU A 714 5.05 -2.97 -17.68
N VAL A 715 4.05 -2.63 -16.85
CA VAL A 715 3.62 -1.25 -16.57
C VAL A 715 3.40 -1.07 -15.07
N SER A 716 3.31 0.18 -14.59
CA SER A 716 2.85 0.47 -13.22
C SER A 716 1.32 0.47 -13.13
N LEU A 717 0.78 0.45 -11.90
CA LEU A 717 -0.66 0.61 -11.67
C LEU A 717 -1.20 1.92 -12.28
N GLN A 718 -0.44 3.02 -12.19
CA GLN A 718 -0.81 4.31 -12.81
C GLN A 718 -0.99 4.22 -14.33
N ASP A 719 -0.21 3.34 -14.96
CA ASP A 719 -0.18 3.13 -16.40
C ASP A 719 -1.08 1.97 -16.86
N ILE A 720 -1.98 1.47 -16.01
CA ILE A 720 -2.80 0.28 -16.29
C ILE A 720 -3.60 0.37 -17.61
N ASN A 721 -4.06 1.56 -18.00
CA ASN A 721 -4.77 1.73 -19.27
C ASN A 721 -3.89 1.40 -20.49
N LYS A 722 -2.57 1.58 -20.42
CA LYS A 722 -1.64 1.13 -21.48
C LYS A 722 -1.64 -0.39 -21.63
N ALA A 723 -1.78 -1.13 -20.52
CA ALA A 723 -1.90 -2.59 -20.58
C ALA A 723 -3.15 -3.03 -21.35
N PHE A 724 -4.28 -2.34 -21.13
CA PHE A 724 -5.51 -2.55 -21.89
C PHE A 724 -5.30 -2.25 -23.38
N ASP A 725 -4.63 -1.15 -23.71
CA ASP A 725 -4.31 -0.79 -25.11
C ASP A 725 -3.45 -1.86 -25.80
N TYR A 726 -2.38 -2.33 -25.16
CA TYR A 726 -1.54 -3.40 -25.71
C TYR A 726 -2.33 -4.68 -25.96
N MET A 727 -3.26 -5.01 -25.07
CA MET A 727 -4.11 -6.19 -25.21
C MET A 727 -5.13 -6.06 -26.35
N LEU A 728 -5.78 -4.90 -26.47
CA LEU A 728 -6.75 -4.61 -27.52
C LEU A 728 -6.11 -4.59 -28.91
N LYS A 729 -4.85 -4.12 -29.01
CA LYS A 729 -4.07 -4.14 -30.26
C LYS A 729 -3.49 -5.52 -30.58
N GLY A 730 -3.55 -6.48 -29.65
CA GLY A 730 -2.94 -7.80 -29.80
C GLY A 730 -1.41 -7.78 -29.75
N GLU A 731 -0.82 -6.74 -29.16
CA GLU A 731 0.63 -6.55 -29.01
C GLU A 731 1.18 -7.28 -27.77
N SER A 732 0.31 -7.68 -26.82
CA SER A 732 0.68 -8.32 -25.55
C SER A 732 0.17 -9.76 -25.42
N LEU A 733 1.05 -10.66 -24.94
CA LEU A 733 0.66 -12.01 -24.48
C LEU A 733 0.27 -11.99 -23.00
N ARG A 734 1.18 -11.48 -22.16
CA ARG A 734 0.94 -11.05 -20.78
C ARG A 734 1.59 -9.70 -20.55
N CYS A 735 0.84 -8.83 -19.87
CA CYS A 735 1.33 -7.57 -19.34
C CYS A 735 1.27 -7.65 -17.82
N ILE A 736 2.44 -7.53 -17.18
CA ILE A 736 2.52 -7.38 -15.72
C ILE A 736 2.20 -5.93 -15.39
N ILE A 737 1.46 -5.74 -14.30
CA ILE A 737 1.18 -4.47 -13.68
C ILE A 737 1.80 -4.54 -12.29
N ARG A 738 2.81 -3.71 -12.05
CA ARG A 738 3.48 -3.59 -10.75
C ARG A 738 2.73 -2.59 -9.89
N MET A 739 2.47 -2.95 -8.63
CA MET A 739 1.97 -1.99 -7.65
C MET A 739 3.10 -1.02 -7.30
N ASP A 740 2.80 0.29 -7.30
CA ASP A 740 3.78 1.30 -6.93
C ASP A 740 4.12 1.10 -5.45
N ALA A 741 5.39 0.75 -5.18
CA ALA A 741 5.87 0.19 -3.92
C ALA A 741 5.79 1.15 -2.73
#